data_AF-A0A850REX7-F1
#
_entry.id   AF-A0A850REX7-F1
#
_cell.length_a   1.000
_cell.length_b   1.000
_cell.length_c   1.000
_cell.angle_alpha   90.00
_cell.angle_beta   90.00
_cell.angle_gamma   90.00
#
_symmetry.space_group_name_H-M   'P 1'
#
loop_
_entity.id
_entity.type
_entity.pdbx_description
1 polymer ?
#
loop_
_entity_poly.entity_id
_entity_poly.type
_entity_poly.pdbx_seq_one_letter_code
_entity_poly.pdbx_strand_id
1 'polypeptide(L)'
;MTLESRADHPFTARRVWDHVRLKPYGDSLLTPAARVWLGFAWTIILLMATLEGLVWGLVGASIVPQDSAWLKPFAGLLLFVLIFSVVWIIDASLVMSERPMARARRWNPGANQGFFALVRWLFGFLARLAIVALSLYVTAPFLGKLIRADDIAGYHQRQVEQYYAERDARLEAQVAERTAQIEENHRARVESLAREIERLTESIARERQRRTEIEAEFAPELELLRRDLVAAQQRVGDEILGRDGRPEGRGPEARKWEANAQLLAGQLEAKQSELDARVSEIDQRLGEWERTLRERTETLQRLGEEHQQRIDGITAELAAQQLEPNPPRLTFATRSKALQALQDSPEEQGVPHFETVEGFAQATLGVLFLSLIALKLFEPGSVRAYYSETIQMQYRKYLDGGLDDIPGFAPLDDSGHRLNPVEFTRLWLAYEKDPTAFFAERQAIIEVREPLLRYLAERELERDRFAHRRENLEDELLFARRRRERELAAFERELEVRTNQLQAQLSTETKALKDQRRIQLAVELQKARQDWNLRRLHEEEELQRERERLDHAHQQALEAIRLREQEIEHVRERSQARVRQAEVAEQLAHQRKLAELEQRRRHENRKTLMSAAREELARLRTLETKQRAERQGLRESGRKLEDELAATRSGIAVCEVELAELSQRAATLREQLVWRQAEEAKAEETRKRSFWSRSGRAAEGQSAREIERELKAVEKSERAEAERLVRLKDERRLLERRLEAGAGERREAEMRLAATEARIQFHEDSLTTLLAPKPVTET
;
A
#
# COMPACT_ATOMS: atom_id res chain seq x y z
N MET A 1 -26.32 -57.80 -77.09
CA MET A 1 -26.76 -58.36 -75.80
C MET A 1 -25.93 -57.67 -74.72
N THR A 2 -26.38 -56.52 -74.17
CA THR A 2 -27.27 -56.37 -72.98
C THR A 2 -26.73 -57.17 -71.79
N LEU A 3 -26.36 -56.65 -70.62
CA LEU A 3 -26.49 -55.41 -69.86
C LEU A 3 -25.17 -55.33 -69.03
N GLU A 4 -24.70 -54.27 -68.37
CA GLU A 4 -25.40 -53.32 -67.53
C GLU A 4 -24.39 -52.24 -67.12
N SER A 5 -24.77 -50.98 -67.27
CA SER A 5 -24.07 -49.87 -66.64
C SER A 5 -24.37 -49.94 -65.15
N ARG A 6 -23.36 -50.18 -64.31
CA ARG A 6 -23.46 -49.92 -62.87
C ARG A 6 -22.47 -48.81 -62.52
N ALA A 7 -22.98 -47.59 -62.65
CA ALA A 7 -22.45 -46.44 -61.94
C ALA A 7 -22.55 -46.74 -60.44
N ASP A 8 -21.41 -46.87 -59.79
CA ASP A 8 -21.26 -46.62 -58.37
C ASP A 8 -19.98 -45.79 -58.21
N HIS A 9 -20.14 -44.51 -57.89
CA HIS A 9 -19.07 -43.63 -57.44
C HIS A 9 -18.98 -43.64 -55.90
N PRO A 10 -18.27 -44.60 -55.26
CA PRO A 10 -17.77 -44.44 -53.89
C PRO A 10 -16.23 -44.27 -53.84
N PHE A 11 -15.56 -44.24 -55.00
CA PHE A 11 -14.09 -44.29 -55.06
C PHE A 11 -13.37 -42.98 -54.67
N THR A 12 -14.01 -41.82 -54.77
CA THR A 12 -13.41 -40.53 -54.41
C THR A 12 -13.51 -40.24 -52.90
N ALA A 13 -14.66 -40.51 -52.28
CA ALA A 13 -14.88 -40.26 -50.85
C ALA A 13 -14.00 -41.14 -49.94
N ARG A 14 -13.79 -42.42 -50.32
CA ARG A 14 -12.85 -43.31 -49.60
C ARG A 14 -11.41 -42.80 -49.66
N ARG A 15 -10.94 -42.32 -50.82
CA ARG A 15 -9.57 -41.80 -50.97
C ARG A 15 -9.29 -40.57 -50.11
N VAL A 16 -10.26 -39.66 -49.96
CA VAL A 16 -10.10 -38.46 -49.13
C VAL A 16 -10.05 -38.85 -47.65
N TRP A 17 -10.95 -39.72 -47.20
CA TRP A 17 -10.91 -40.21 -45.81
C TRP A 17 -9.64 -40.98 -45.48
N ASP A 18 -9.12 -41.74 -46.43
CA ASP A 18 -7.86 -42.45 -46.28
C ASP A 18 -6.68 -41.48 -46.21
N HIS A 19 -6.66 -40.38 -46.97
CA HIS A 19 -5.66 -39.32 -46.81
C HIS A 19 -5.75 -38.63 -45.43
N VAL A 20 -6.96 -38.35 -44.95
CA VAL A 20 -7.19 -37.78 -43.61
C VAL A 20 -6.78 -38.77 -42.51
N ARG A 21 -6.77 -40.08 -42.77
CA ARG A 21 -6.29 -41.11 -41.81
C ARG A 21 -4.80 -41.44 -41.98
N LEU A 22 -4.07 -40.64 -42.74
CA LEU A 22 -2.66 -40.88 -43.07
C LEU A 22 -2.41 -42.21 -43.82
N LYS A 23 -3.41 -42.68 -44.58
CA LYS A 23 -3.38 -43.94 -45.35
C LYS A 23 -3.48 -43.71 -46.87
N PRO A 24 -2.52 -43.06 -47.53
CA PRO A 24 -2.62 -42.76 -48.97
C PRO A 24 -2.75 -44.02 -49.86
N TYR A 25 -2.25 -45.17 -49.39
CA TYR A 25 -2.27 -46.45 -50.11
C TYR A 25 -3.32 -47.46 -49.59
N GLY A 26 -4.23 -47.05 -48.71
CA GLY A 26 -5.28 -47.91 -48.14
C GLY A 26 -4.72 -48.97 -47.18
N ASP A 27 -5.27 -50.19 -47.23
CA ASP A 27 -4.80 -51.30 -46.38
C ASP A 27 -3.69 -52.15 -47.03
N SER A 28 -3.21 -51.77 -48.22
CA SER A 28 -2.09 -52.40 -48.92
C SER A 28 -0.78 -52.22 -48.15
N LEU A 29 -0.07 -53.32 -47.86
CA LEU A 29 1.13 -53.36 -46.99
C LEU A 29 0.93 -52.85 -45.55
N LEU A 30 -0.31 -52.63 -45.11
CA LEU A 30 -0.59 -52.08 -43.78
C LEU A 30 -0.53 -53.16 -42.70
N THR A 31 0.59 -53.22 -41.98
CA THR A 31 0.75 -54.11 -40.82
C THR A 31 0.02 -53.58 -39.58
N PRO A 32 -0.34 -54.44 -38.59
CA PRO A 32 -0.92 -53.99 -37.32
C PRO A 32 -0.05 -52.96 -36.58
N ALA A 33 1.28 -53.14 -36.60
CA ALA A 33 2.22 -52.21 -36.01
C ALA A 33 2.24 -50.84 -36.73
N ALA A 34 2.22 -50.85 -38.07
CA ALA A 34 2.11 -49.62 -38.85
C ALA A 34 0.79 -48.90 -38.58
N ARG A 35 -0.31 -49.63 -38.43
CA ARG A 35 -1.63 -49.06 -38.08
C ARG A 35 -1.62 -48.34 -36.73
N VAL A 36 -1.02 -48.94 -35.70
CA VAL A 36 -0.90 -48.31 -34.36
C VAL A 36 -0.03 -47.05 -34.44
N TRP A 37 1.11 -47.13 -35.13
CA TRP A 37 2.01 -45.99 -35.34
C TRP A 37 1.31 -44.83 -36.06
N LEU A 38 0.55 -45.12 -37.13
CA LEU A 38 -0.25 -44.12 -37.84
C LEU A 38 -1.34 -43.52 -36.95
N GLY A 39 -1.93 -44.31 -36.05
CA GLY A 39 -2.88 -43.80 -35.05
C GLY A 39 -2.24 -42.78 -34.10
N PHE A 40 -1.03 -43.05 -33.61
CA PHE A 40 -0.28 -42.07 -32.80
C PHE A 40 0.08 -40.81 -33.61
N ALA A 41 0.60 -40.97 -34.82
CA ALA A 41 0.90 -39.84 -35.70
C ALA A 41 -0.33 -38.97 -35.93
N TRP A 42 -1.46 -39.59 -36.29
CA TRP A 42 -2.73 -38.91 -36.53
C TRP A 42 -3.21 -38.15 -35.29
N THR A 43 -3.12 -38.77 -34.11
CA THR A 43 -3.55 -38.14 -32.85
C THR A 43 -2.72 -36.91 -32.52
N ILE A 44 -1.39 -36.98 -32.67
CA ILE A 44 -0.51 -35.84 -32.38
C ILE A 44 -0.74 -34.71 -33.38
N ILE A 45 -0.86 -35.03 -34.68
CA ILE A 45 -1.15 -34.05 -35.73
C ILE A 45 -2.51 -33.37 -35.48
N LEU A 46 -3.53 -34.14 -35.12
CA LEU A 46 -4.84 -33.59 -34.78
C LEU A 46 -4.74 -32.63 -33.61
N LEU A 47 -4.11 -33.05 -32.52
CA LEU A 47 -4.01 -32.22 -31.32
C LEU A 47 -3.25 -30.92 -31.62
N MET A 48 -2.13 -30.99 -32.34
CA MET A 48 -1.37 -29.83 -32.77
C MET A 48 -2.20 -28.90 -33.68
N ALA A 49 -2.84 -29.43 -34.72
CA ALA A 49 -3.65 -28.66 -35.64
C ALA A 49 -4.88 -28.03 -34.96
N THR A 50 -5.53 -28.73 -34.03
CA THR A 50 -6.67 -28.19 -33.26
C THR A 50 -6.25 -27.05 -32.34
N LEU A 51 -5.13 -27.16 -31.62
CA LEU A 51 -4.62 -26.09 -30.76
C LEU A 51 -4.31 -24.83 -31.58
N GLU A 52 -3.58 -24.99 -32.69
CA GLU A 52 -3.26 -23.87 -33.58
C GLU A 52 -4.53 -23.28 -34.21
N GLY A 53 -5.42 -24.13 -34.70
CA GLY A 53 -6.72 -23.71 -35.23
C GLY A 53 -7.51 -22.90 -34.20
N LEU A 54 -7.58 -23.34 -32.93
CA LEU A 54 -8.32 -22.65 -31.87
C LEU A 54 -7.76 -21.27 -31.60
N VAL A 55 -6.43 -21.14 -31.46
CA VAL A 55 -5.79 -19.85 -31.20
C VAL A 55 -6.05 -18.88 -32.34
N TRP A 56 -5.82 -19.32 -33.57
CA TRP A 56 -6.05 -18.46 -34.74
C TRP A 56 -7.53 -18.18 -34.96
N GLY A 57 -8.44 -19.11 -34.66
CA GLY A 57 -9.88 -18.85 -34.68
C GLY A 57 -10.30 -17.77 -33.69
N LEU A 58 -9.73 -17.77 -32.48
CA LEU A 58 -10.00 -16.73 -31.48
C LEU A 58 -9.39 -15.38 -31.89
N VAL A 59 -8.21 -15.39 -32.52
CA VAL A 59 -7.62 -14.18 -33.14
C VAL A 59 -8.55 -13.63 -34.23
N GLY A 60 -9.06 -14.49 -35.11
CA GLY A 60 -10.02 -14.13 -36.16
C GLY A 60 -11.29 -13.50 -35.61
N ALA A 61 -11.83 -14.07 -34.54
CA ALA A 61 -12.99 -13.51 -33.84
C ALA A 61 -12.67 -12.15 -33.17
N SER A 62 -11.44 -11.93 -32.71
CA SER A 62 -11.02 -10.68 -32.06
C SER A 62 -10.78 -9.51 -33.03
N ILE A 63 -10.50 -9.80 -34.31
CA ILE A 63 -10.30 -8.79 -35.36
C ILE A 63 -11.62 -8.13 -35.76
N VAL A 64 -12.75 -8.81 -35.55
CA VAL A 64 -14.07 -8.30 -35.91
C VAL A 64 -14.47 -7.12 -35.00
N PRO A 65 -14.82 -5.95 -35.57
CA PRO A 65 -15.30 -4.79 -34.82
C PRO A 65 -16.50 -5.11 -33.92
N GLN A 66 -16.66 -4.34 -32.84
CA GLN A 66 -17.79 -4.53 -31.92
C GLN A 66 -19.14 -4.25 -32.60
N ASP A 67 -19.18 -3.29 -33.53
CA ASP A 67 -20.38 -2.93 -34.30
C ASP A 67 -20.90 -4.07 -35.18
N SER A 68 -20.05 -5.05 -35.49
CA SER A 68 -20.36 -6.24 -36.28
C SER A 68 -20.10 -7.53 -35.50
N ALA A 69 -20.39 -7.52 -34.19
CA ALA A 69 -20.15 -8.65 -33.29
C ALA A 69 -20.75 -9.99 -33.76
N TRP A 70 -21.83 -9.98 -34.55
CA TRP A 70 -22.44 -11.19 -35.12
C TRP A 70 -21.52 -11.94 -36.11
N LEU A 71 -20.55 -11.25 -36.71
CA LEU A 71 -19.56 -11.86 -37.61
C LEU A 71 -18.42 -12.57 -36.87
N LYS A 72 -18.26 -12.35 -35.56
CA LYS A 72 -17.21 -12.98 -34.73
C LYS A 72 -17.14 -14.50 -34.87
N PRO A 73 -18.25 -15.27 -34.69
CA PRO A 73 -18.20 -16.72 -34.84
C PRO A 73 -17.83 -17.15 -36.26
N PHE A 74 -18.27 -16.42 -37.29
CA PHE A 74 -17.98 -16.75 -38.69
C PHE A 74 -16.52 -16.50 -39.05
N ALA A 75 -15.99 -15.32 -38.72
CA ALA A 75 -14.58 -14.98 -38.95
C ALA A 75 -13.65 -15.92 -38.16
N GLY A 76 -14.01 -16.24 -36.92
CA GLY A 76 -13.25 -17.17 -36.10
C GLY A 76 -13.29 -18.60 -36.63
N LEU A 77 -14.46 -19.12 -37.02
CA LEU A 77 -14.58 -20.44 -37.63
C LEU A 77 -13.79 -20.53 -38.95
N LEU A 78 -13.85 -19.50 -39.79
CA LEU A 78 -13.15 -19.49 -41.07
C LEU A 78 -11.63 -19.53 -40.85
N LEU A 79 -11.10 -18.73 -39.93
CA LEU A 79 -9.67 -18.70 -39.65
C LEU A 79 -9.21 -19.99 -38.94
N PHE A 80 -10.03 -20.56 -38.06
CA PHE A 80 -9.82 -21.90 -37.49
C PHE A 80 -9.65 -22.94 -38.60
N VAL A 81 -10.63 -23.05 -39.51
CA VAL A 81 -10.62 -24.05 -40.58
C VAL A 81 -9.42 -23.87 -41.50
N LEU A 82 -9.09 -22.61 -41.84
CA LEU A 82 -7.94 -22.29 -42.69
C LEU A 82 -6.63 -22.77 -42.06
N ILE A 83 -6.33 -22.34 -40.83
CA ILE A 83 -5.07 -22.65 -40.17
C ILE A 83 -4.99 -24.13 -39.79
N PHE A 84 -6.09 -24.69 -39.28
CA PHE A 84 -6.19 -26.13 -39.03
C PHE A 84 -5.84 -26.93 -40.28
N SER A 85 -6.42 -26.58 -41.43
CA SER A 85 -6.17 -27.28 -42.70
C SER A 85 -4.72 -27.14 -43.15
N VAL A 86 -4.14 -25.94 -43.05
CA VAL A 86 -2.73 -25.71 -43.41
C VAL A 86 -1.81 -26.53 -42.53
N VAL A 87 -1.97 -26.46 -41.20
CA VAL A 87 -1.13 -27.21 -40.25
C VAL A 87 -1.30 -28.71 -40.47
N TRP A 88 -2.54 -29.18 -40.60
CA TRP A 88 -2.87 -30.58 -40.87
C TRP A 88 -2.19 -31.09 -42.13
N ILE A 89 -2.35 -30.39 -43.26
CA ILE A 89 -1.78 -30.79 -44.56
C ILE A 89 -0.26 -30.84 -44.47
N ILE A 90 0.37 -29.83 -43.87
CA ILE A 90 1.83 -29.77 -43.75
C ILE A 90 2.34 -30.92 -42.88
N ASP A 91 1.76 -31.16 -41.71
CA ASP A 91 2.20 -32.25 -40.83
C ASP A 91 1.92 -33.63 -41.41
N ALA A 92 0.75 -33.83 -42.00
CA ALA A 92 0.42 -35.06 -42.70
C ALA A 92 1.42 -35.30 -43.84
N SER A 93 1.77 -34.27 -44.61
CA SER A 93 2.77 -34.38 -45.68
C SER A 93 4.15 -34.73 -45.16
N LEU A 94 4.54 -34.24 -43.98
CA LEU A 94 5.82 -34.57 -43.36
C LEU A 94 5.86 -36.02 -42.89
N VAL A 95 4.80 -36.51 -42.25
CA VAL A 95 4.69 -37.90 -41.83
C VAL A 95 4.65 -38.85 -43.04
N MET A 96 3.92 -38.48 -44.09
CA MET A 96 3.84 -39.22 -45.35
C MET A 96 5.11 -39.13 -46.20
N SER A 97 5.99 -38.15 -45.96
CA SER A 97 7.20 -37.97 -46.77
C SER A 97 8.12 -39.19 -46.69
N GLU A 98 8.51 -39.72 -47.85
CA GLU A 98 9.48 -40.80 -47.92
C GLU A 98 10.88 -40.29 -47.53
N ARG A 99 11.58 -41.07 -46.69
CA ARG A 99 13.00 -40.83 -46.43
C ARG A 99 13.79 -41.31 -47.63
N PRO A 100 14.63 -40.47 -48.27
CA PRO A 100 15.43 -40.89 -49.41
C PRO A 100 16.37 -42.03 -48.99
N MET A 101 16.20 -43.21 -49.59
CA MET A 101 17.13 -44.32 -49.43
C MET A 101 18.35 -44.08 -50.31
N ALA A 102 19.55 -44.07 -49.71
CA ALA A 102 20.78 -43.70 -50.41
C ALA A 102 21.23 -44.65 -51.55
N ARG A 103 20.51 -45.75 -51.85
CA ARG A 103 20.99 -46.82 -52.76
C ARG A 103 19.94 -47.54 -53.65
N ALA A 104 18.78 -46.95 -53.95
CA ALA A 104 17.85 -47.52 -54.94
C ALA A 104 18.29 -47.15 -56.38
N ARG A 105 19.42 -47.69 -56.86
CA ARG A 105 20.14 -47.15 -58.04
C ARG A 105 19.82 -47.82 -59.39
N ARG A 106 19.03 -48.91 -59.46
CA ARG A 106 19.08 -49.77 -60.66
C ARG A 106 17.87 -49.83 -61.59
N TRP A 107 16.65 -49.41 -61.20
CA TRP A 107 15.48 -49.64 -62.07
C TRP A 107 14.58 -48.42 -62.37
N ASN A 108 14.88 -47.21 -61.88
CA ASN A 108 14.06 -46.04 -62.20
C ASN A 108 14.91 -44.82 -62.63
N PRO A 109 15.29 -44.71 -63.92
CA PRO A 109 16.16 -43.64 -64.43
C PRO A 109 15.49 -42.24 -64.45
N GLY A 110 14.19 -42.14 -64.16
CA GLY A 110 13.46 -40.88 -64.05
C GLY A 110 13.13 -40.43 -62.62
N ALA A 111 13.44 -41.23 -61.59
CA ALA A 111 13.21 -40.83 -60.22
C ALA A 111 14.30 -39.82 -59.80
N ASN A 112 13.91 -38.56 -59.56
CA ASN A 112 14.77 -37.49 -59.03
C ASN A 112 15.35 -37.88 -57.65
N GLN A 113 16.34 -38.76 -57.60
CA GLN A 113 16.97 -39.27 -56.38
C GLN A 113 18.50 -39.07 -56.45
N GLY A 114 18.94 -38.04 -55.73
CA GLY A 114 20.34 -37.63 -55.53
C GLY A 114 20.43 -36.66 -54.34
N PHE A 115 21.58 -36.04 -54.11
CA PHE A 115 21.77 -35.02 -53.05
C PHE A 115 20.65 -33.98 -53.02
N PHE A 116 20.13 -33.57 -54.18
CA PHE A 116 18.97 -32.68 -54.32
C PHE A 116 17.66 -33.20 -53.69
N ALA A 117 17.40 -34.52 -53.69
CA ALA A 117 16.23 -35.10 -53.03
C ALA A 117 16.37 -35.05 -51.50
N LEU A 118 17.58 -35.27 -51.00
CA LEU A 118 17.91 -35.13 -49.57
C LEU A 118 17.85 -33.66 -49.13
N VAL A 119 18.35 -32.74 -49.94
CA VAL A 119 18.24 -31.29 -49.71
C VAL A 119 16.78 -30.84 -49.74
N ARG A 120 15.96 -31.33 -50.69
CA ARG A 120 14.52 -31.01 -50.75
C ARG A 120 13.75 -31.56 -49.55
N TRP A 121 14.07 -32.77 -49.11
CA TRP A 121 13.50 -33.36 -47.89
C TRP A 121 13.92 -32.57 -46.64
N LEU A 122 15.20 -32.24 -46.52
CA LEU A 122 15.74 -31.41 -45.42
C LEU A 122 15.16 -29.99 -45.44
N PHE A 123 14.95 -29.42 -46.63
CA PHE A 123 14.29 -28.13 -46.79
C PHE A 123 12.83 -28.17 -46.35
N GLY A 124 12.08 -29.24 -46.68
CA GLY A 124 10.73 -29.45 -46.16
C GLY A 124 10.71 -29.56 -44.63
N PHE A 125 11.70 -30.23 -44.03
CA PHE A 125 11.88 -30.31 -42.59
C PHE A 125 12.23 -28.95 -41.95
N LEU A 126 13.15 -28.18 -42.56
CA LEU A 126 13.53 -26.84 -42.10
C LEU A 126 12.40 -25.82 -42.25
N ALA A 127 11.67 -25.85 -43.36
CA ALA A 127 10.49 -25.04 -43.56
C ALA A 127 9.44 -25.33 -42.48
N ARG A 128 9.26 -26.62 -42.11
CA ARG A 128 8.39 -26.98 -40.99
C ARG A 128 8.91 -26.44 -39.65
N LEU A 129 10.21 -26.59 -39.37
CA LEU A 129 10.82 -26.03 -38.16
C LEU A 129 10.60 -24.52 -38.08
N ALA A 130 10.74 -23.80 -39.20
CA ALA A 130 10.50 -22.37 -39.29
C ALA A 130 9.02 -22.00 -39.07
N ILE A 131 8.09 -22.75 -39.68
CA ILE A 131 6.65 -22.55 -39.47
C ILE A 131 6.29 -22.78 -38.01
N VAL A 132 6.80 -23.84 -37.39
CA VAL A 132 6.52 -24.15 -35.99
C VAL A 132 7.16 -23.14 -35.05
N ALA A 133 8.39 -22.69 -35.32
CA ALA A 133 9.03 -21.63 -34.54
C ALA A 133 8.25 -20.30 -34.64
N LEU A 134 7.78 -19.95 -35.84
CA LEU A 134 6.93 -18.78 -36.06
C LEU A 134 5.57 -18.93 -35.36
N SER A 135 4.99 -20.13 -35.43
CA SER A 135 3.74 -20.46 -34.74
C SER A 135 3.91 -20.36 -33.23
N LEU A 136 4.96 -20.95 -32.65
CA LEU A 136 5.28 -20.82 -31.22
C LEU A 136 5.46 -19.35 -30.81
N TYR A 137 6.14 -18.55 -31.63
CA TYR A 137 6.38 -17.14 -31.36
C TYR A 137 5.08 -16.31 -31.34
N VAL A 138 4.11 -16.66 -32.19
CA VAL A 138 2.84 -15.94 -32.30
C VAL A 138 1.77 -16.53 -31.38
N THR A 139 1.54 -17.83 -31.46
CA THR A 139 0.47 -18.58 -30.79
C THR A 139 0.62 -18.55 -29.27
N ALA A 140 1.84 -18.64 -28.73
CA ALA A 140 2.05 -18.66 -27.28
C ALA A 140 1.59 -17.40 -26.54
N PRO A 141 1.99 -16.17 -26.94
CA PRO A 141 1.50 -14.95 -26.27
C PRO A 141 -0.01 -14.76 -26.44
N PHE A 142 -0.61 -15.27 -27.53
CA PHE A 142 -2.07 -15.25 -27.70
C PHE A 142 -2.80 -16.25 -26.79
N LEU A 143 -2.26 -17.45 -26.59
CA LEU A 143 -2.82 -18.40 -25.63
C LEU A 143 -2.70 -17.86 -24.20
N GLY A 144 -1.61 -17.15 -23.89
CA GLY A 144 -1.42 -16.39 -22.65
C GLY A 144 -2.54 -15.37 -22.41
N LYS A 145 -2.90 -14.59 -23.43
CA LYS A 145 -4.02 -13.62 -23.37
C LYS A 145 -5.38 -14.27 -23.14
N LEU A 146 -5.60 -15.49 -23.63
CA LEU A 146 -6.87 -16.20 -23.50
C LEU A 146 -7.05 -16.80 -22.11
N ILE A 147 -6.00 -17.39 -21.56
CA ILE A 147 -6.03 -18.01 -20.24
C ILE A 147 -6.05 -16.93 -19.13
N ARG A 148 -5.40 -15.77 -19.34
CA ARG A 148 -5.43 -14.61 -18.42
C ARG A 148 -6.57 -13.62 -18.71
N ALA A 149 -7.64 -14.05 -19.37
CA ALA A 149 -8.75 -13.16 -19.71
C ALA A 149 -9.39 -12.51 -18.45
N ASP A 150 -9.46 -13.27 -17.36
CA ASP A 150 -10.02 -12.82 -16.09
C ASP A 150 -9.11 -11.79 -15.39
N ASP A 151 -7.79 -11.98 -15.42
CA ASP A 151 -6.83 -11.03 -14.86
C ASP A 151 -6.85 -9.69 -15.63
N ILE A 152 -6.99 -9.75 -16.95
CA ILE A 152 -7.12 -8.56 -17.80
C ILE A 152 -8.43 -7.82 -17.51
N ALA A 153 -9.52 -8.55 -17.25
CA ALA A 153 -10.79 -7.96 -16.87
C ALA A 153 -10.68 -7.29 -15.49
N GLY A 154 -10.03 -7.94 -14.52
CA GLY A 154 -9.76 -7.38 -13.20
C GLY A 154 -8.89 -6.12 -13.25
N TYR A 155 -7.81 -6.14 -14.05
CA TYR A 155 -6.96 -4.97 -14.27
C TYR A 155 -7.74 -3.80 -14.90
N HIS A 156 -8.58 -4.09 -15.90
CA HIS A 156 -9.41 -3.07 -16.54
C HIS A 156 -10.44 -2.49 -15.59
N GLN A 157 -11.07 -3.32 -14.76
CA GLN A 157 -12.02 -2.85 -13.75
C GLN A 157 -11.35 -1.90 -12.76
N ARG A 158 -10.14 -2.23 -12.27
CA ARG A 158 -9.37 -1.33 -11.40
C ARG A 158 -9.05 0.01 -12.09
N GLN A 159 -8.73 0.01 -13.39
CA GLN A 159 -8.52 1.26 -14.14
C GLN A 159 -9.80 2.10 -14.25
N VAL A 160 -10.95 1.46 -14.44
CA VAL A 160 -12.23 2.17 -14.49
C VAL A 160 -12.58 2.76 -13.13
N GLU A 161 -12.38 2.00 -12.05
CA GLU A 161 -12.58 2.47 -10.67
C GLU A 161 -11.66 3.65 -10.35
N GLN A 162 -10.37 3.58 -10.72
CA GLN A 162 -9.43 4.69 -10.57
C GLN A 162 -9.86 5.92 -11.37
N TYR A 163 -10.35 5.75 -12.60
CA TYR A 163 -10.86 6.86 -13.41
C TYR A 163 -12.03 7.58 -12.73
N TYR A 164 -12.99 6.85 -12.18
CA TYR A 164 -14.10 7.44 -11.44
C TYR A 164 -13.64 8.11 -10.14
N ALA A 165 -12.76 7.46 -9.37
CA ALA A 165 -12.21 8.04 -8.15
C ALA A 165 -11.43 9.34 -8.40
N GLU A 166 -10.61 9.41 -9.46
CA GLU A 166 -9.91 10.64 -9.85
C GLU A 166 -10.88 11.74 -10.28
N ARG A 167 -11.96 11.38 -10.98
CA ARG A 167 -12.98 12.33 -11.43
C ARG A 167 -13.77 12.90 -10.25
N ASP A 168 -14.15 12.06 -9.30
CA ASP A 168 -14.86 12.47 -8.09
C ASP A 168 -13.97 13.36 -7.22
N ALA A 169 -12.70 12.98 -7.02
CA ALA A 169 -11.73 13.81 -6.30
C ALA A 169 -11.51 15.18 -6.96
N ARG A 170 -11.54 15.26 -8.30
CA ARG A 170 -11.48 16.55 -9.02
C ARG A 170 -12.74 17.39 -8.82
N LEU A 171 -13.92 16.77 -8.77
CA LEU A 171 -15.18 17.45 -8.47
C LEU A 171 -15.13 18.04 -7.05
N GLU A 172 -14.77 17.22 -6.07
CA GLU A 172 -14.67 17.63 -4.66
C GLU A 172 -13.68 18.78 -4.48
N ALA A 173 -12.52 18.72 -5.14
CA ALA A 173 -11.53 19.80 -5.11
C ALA A 173 -12.09 21.10 -5.70
N GLN A 174 -12.81 21.04 -6.82
CA GLN A 174 -13.43 22.22 -7.43
C GLN A 174 -14.57 22.80 -6.58
N VAL A 175 -15.36 21.94 -5.93
CA VAL A 175 -16.39 22.34 -4.97
C VAL A 175 -15.73 23.07 -3.80
N ALA A 176 -14.72 22.46 -3.17
CA ALA A 176 -14.01 23.04 -2.04
C ALA A 176 -13.36 24.39 -2.36
N GLU A 177 -12.75 24.53 -3.54
CA GLU A 177 -12.17 25.79 -4.00
C GLU A 177 -13.25 26.89 -4.16
N ARG A 178 -14.40 26.54 -4.75
CA ARG A 178 -15.53 27.48 -4.93
C ARG A 178 -16.24 27.81 -3.62
N THR A 179 -16.33 26.87 -2.67
CA THR A 179 -17.04 27.08 -1.41
C THR A 179 -16.18 27.72 -0.32
N ALA A 180 -14.85 27.69 -0.41
CA ALA A 180 -13.94 28.24 0.60
C ALA A 180 -14.26 29.70 1.00
N GLN A 181 -14.47 30.58 0.01
CA GLN A 181 -14.83 31.98 0.28
C GLN A 181 -16.24 32.14 0.88
N ILE A 182 -17.17 31.23 0.54
CA ILE A 182 -18.53 31.25 1.08
C ILE A 182 -18.52 30.76 2.53
N GLU A 183 -17.74 29.72 2.83
CA GLU A 183 -17.54 29.20 4.19
C GLU A 183 -16.90 30.22 5.11
N GLU A 184 -15.88 30.94 4.67
CA GLU A 184 -15.22 31.96 5.50
C GLU A 184 -16.19 33.10 5.86
N ASN A 185 -16.95 33.59 4.88
CA ASN A 185 -17.98 34.60 5.08
C ASN A 185 -19.13 34.09 5.98
N HIS A 186 -19.54 32.83 5.81
CA HIS A 186 -20.57 32.20 6.64
C HIS A 186 -20.09 32.06 8.10
N ARG A 187 -18.87 31.55 8.33
CA ARG A 187 -18.27 31.42 9.66
C ARG A 187 -18.22 32.76 10.39
N ALA A 188 -17.77 33.83 9.72
CA ALA A 188 -17.71 35.16 10.32
C ALA A 188 -19.10 35.67 10.79
N ARG A 189 -20.16 35.44 10.00
CA ARG A 189 -21.54 35.85 10.34
C ARG A 189 -22.15 34.98 11.44
N VAL A 190 -21.89 33.67 11.42
CA VAL A 190 -22.35 32.76 12.47
C VAL A 190 -21.68 33.08 13.80
N GLU A 191 -20.37 33.34 13.81
CA GLU A 191 -19.66 33.73 15.03
C GLU A 191 -20.19 35.03 15.63
N SER A 192 -20.50 36.04 14.81
CA SER A 192 -21.05 37.30 15.34
C SER A 192 -22.44 37.09 15.96
N LEU A 193 -23.32 36.36 15.28
CA LEU A 193 -24.65 36.04 15.81
C LEU A 193 -24.60 35.14 17.04
N ALA A 194 -23.71 34.15 17.07
CA ALA A 194 -23.54 33.27 18.22
C ALA A 194 -23.09 34.04 19.46
N ARG A 195 -22.14 34.98 19.31
CA ARG A 195 -21.71 35.86 20.42
C ARG A 195 -22.84 36.80 20.88
N GLU A 196 -23.68 37.30 19.98
CA GLU A 196 -24.85 38.11 20.35
C GLU A 196 -25.88 37.29 21.13
N ILE A 197 -26.18 36.07 20.66
CA ILE A 197 -27.07 35.12 21.32
C ILE A 197 -26.55 34.82 22.73
N GLU A 198 -25.27 34.48 22.87
CA GLU A 198 -24.62 34.16 24.14
C GLU A 198 -24.76 35.32 25.14
N ARG A 199 -24.42 36.56 24.72
CA ARG A 199 -24.56 37.77 25.53
C ARG A 199 -26.02 38.01 25.96
N LEU A 200 -26.98 37.81 25.05
CA LEU A 200 -28.40 37.93 25.37
C LEU A 200 -28.84 36.89 26.39
N THR A 201 -28.45 35.61 26.23
CA THR A 201 -28.75 34.56 27.21
C THR A 201 -28.16 34.87 28.59
N GLU A 202 -26.92 35.35 28.66
CA GLU A 202 -26.32 35.77 29.93
C GLU A 202 -27.09 36.94 30.56
N SER A 203 -27.47 37.94 29.77
CA SER A 203 -28.21 39.10 30.28
C SER A 203 -29.59 38.71 30.81
N ILE A 204 -30.32 37.84 30.11
CA ILE A 204 -31.60 37.27 30.54
C ILE A 204 -31.44 36.49 31.84
N ALA A 205 -30.40 35.66 31.95
CA ALA A 205 -30.13 34.89 33.17
C ALA A 205 -29.88 35.82 34.38
N ARG A 206 -29.08 36.88 34.19
CA ARG A 206 -28.80 37.87 35.25
C ARG A 206 -30.05 38.63 35.69
N GLU A 207 -30.90 39.09 34.76
CA GLU A 207 -32.13 39.80 35.14
C GLU A 207 -33.19 38.87 35.75
N ARG A 208 -33.28 37.61 35.33
CA ARG A 208 -34.11 36.61 36.03
C ARG A 208 -33.64 36.39 37.47
N GLN A 209 -32.33 36.35 37.69
CA GLN A 209 -31.78 36.24 39.03
C GLN A 209 -32.11 37.49 39.87
N ARG A 210 -31.98 38.69 39.30
CA ARG A 210 -32.36 39.94 39.96
C ARG A 210 -33.85 39.98 40.34
N ARG A 211 -34.73 39.49 39.45
CA ARG A 211 -36.17 39.31 39.72
C ARG A 211 -36.37 38.43 40.95
N THR A 212 -35.70 37.27 41.01
CA THR A 212 -35.81 36.36 42.16
C THR A 212 -35.26 36.95 43.45
N GLU A 213 -34.21 37.78 43.40
CA GLU A 213 -33.65 38.48 44.57
C GLU A 213 -34.64 39.50 45.12
N ILE A 214 -35.30 40.28 44.26
CA ILE A 214 -36.34 41.23 44.66
C ILE A 214 -37.55 40.47 45.23
N GLU A 215 -38.02 39.41 44.57
CA GLU A 215 -39.12 38.61 45.11
C GLU A 215 -38.77 38.02 46.49
N ALA A 216 -37.52 37.60 46.70
CA ALA A 216 -37.03 37.09 47.99
C ALA A 216 -36.92 38.18 49.07
N GLU A 217 -36.57 39.43 48.73
CA GLU A 217 -36.51 40.57 49.67
C GLU A 217 -37.89 40.87 50.26
N PHE A 218 -38.94 40.85 49.44
CA PHE A 218 -40.32 41.17 49.85
C PHE A 218 -41.09 39.96 50.40
N ALA A 219 -40.65 38.73 50.10
CA ALA A 219 -41.28 37.50 50.57
C ALA A 219 -41.54 37.43 52.09
N PRO A 220 -40.56 37.68 52.99
CA PRO A 220 -40.79 37.58 54.43
C PRO A 220 -41.77 38.64 54.96
N GLU A 221 -41.72 39.87 54.43
CA GLU A 221 -42.66 40.94 54.82
C GLU A 221 -44.10 40.61 54.38
N LEU A 222 -44.26 40.12 53.16
CA LEU A 222 -45.56 39.71 52.62
C LEU A 222 -46.12 38.49 53.36
N GLU A 223 -45.29 37.51 53.73
CA GLU A 223 -45.70 36.36 54.53
C GLU A 223 -46.16 36.77 55.93
N LEU A 224 -45.44 37.70 56.58
CA LEU A 224 -45.82 38.22 57.89
C LEU A 224 -47.14 38.99 57.82
N LEU A 225 -47.31 39.89 56.85
CA LEU A 225 -48.56 40.62 56.64
C LEU A 225 -49.74 39.68 56.32
N ARG A 226 -49.51 38.63 55.51
CA ARG A 226 -50.55 37.60 55.24
C ARG A 226 -50.94 36.86 56.50
N ARG A 227 -49.96 36.44 57.31
CA ARG A 227 -50.19 35.74 58.57
C ARG A 227 -50.95 36.61 59.56
N ASP A 228 -50.54 37.86 59.72
CA ASP A 228 -51.17 38.82 60.65
C ASP A 228 -52.58 39.19 60.20
N LEU A 229 -52.82 39.33 58.90
CA LEU A 229 -54.15 39.53 58.32
C LEU A 229 -55.07 38.34 58.62
N VAL A 230 -54.61 37.11 58.39
CA VAL A 230 -55.39 35.91 58.71
C VAL A 230 -55.69 35.82 60.20
N ALA A 231 -54.72 36.10 61.06
CA ALA A 231 -54.91 36.12 62.52
C ALA A 231 -55.90 37.21 62.96
N ALA A 232 -55.85 38.40 62.35
CA ALA A 232 -56.80 39.48 62.62
C ALA A 232 -58.21 39.12 62.14
N GLN A 233 -58.36 38.52 60.95
CA GLN A 233 -59.65 38.05 60.43
C GLN A 233 -60.26 36.93 61.28
N GLN A 234 -59.44 35.99 61.78
CA GLN A 234 -59.90 34.96 62.72
C GLN A 234 -60.42 35.59 64.01
N ARG A 235 -59.69 36.56 64.59
CA ARG A 235 -60.15 37.29 65.79
C ARG A 235 -61.44 38.07 65.55
N VAL A 236 -61.61 38.70 64.38
CA VAL A 236 -62.89 39.34 64.01
C VAL A 236 -64.02 38.31 64.00
N GLY A 237 -63.79 37.13 63.43
CA GLY A 237 -64.75 36.03 63.43
C GLY A 237 -65.11 35.53 64.83
N ASP A 238 -64.12 35.37 65.70
CA ASP A 238 -64.31 34.91 67.09
C ASP A 238 -65.09 35.92 67.93
N GLU A 239 -64.85 37.23 67.76
CA GLU A 239 -65.61 38.31 68.43
C GLU A 239 -67.06 38.38 67.93
N ILE A 240 -67.28 38.23 66.62
CA ILE A 240 -68.63 38.28 66.05
C ILE A 240 -69.47 37.07 66.48
N LEU A 241 -68.84 35.89 66.58
CA LEU A 241 -69.49 34.61 66.93
C LEU A 241 -69.48 34.29 68.43
N GLY A 242 -68.93 35.17 69.30
CA GLY A 242 -68.92 35.00 70.75
C GLY A 242 -68.13 33.78 71.26
N ARG A 243 -67.07 33.38 70.57
CA ARG A 243 -66.21 32.26 71.00
C ARG A 243 -65.30 32.68 72.16
N ASP A 244 -64.82 31.71 72.96
CA ASP A 244 -63.99 31.92 74.16
C ASP A 244 -64.64 32.76 75.29
N GLY A 245 -65.96 32.65 75.48
CA GLY A 245 -66.67 33.25 76.62
C GLY A 245 -67.01 34.74 76.47
N ARG A 246 -67.03 35.26 75.23
CA ARG A 246 -67.33 36.66 74.88
C ARG A 246 -68.78 36.85 74.43
N PRO A 247 -69.39 38.05 74.62
CA PRO A 247 -70.75 38.31 74.17
C PRO A 247 -70.85 38.37 72.64
N GLU A 248 -71.79 37.63 72.06
CA GLU A 248 -72.06 37.62 70.62
C GLU A 248 -72.50 39.00 70.11
N GLY A 249 -71.90 39.45 69.00
CA GLY A 249 -72.31 40.67 68.30
C GLY A 249 -71.16 41.62 67.93
N ARG A 250 -71.49 42.65 67.14
CA ARG A 250 -70.51 43.60 66.57
C ARG A 250 -70.13 44.70 67.59
N GLY A 251 -69.55 44.28 68.70
CA GLY A 251 -69.11 45.14 69.79
C GLY A 251 -67.91 46.05 69.42
N PRO A 252 -67.49 46.93 70.35
CA PRO A 252 -66.36 47.83 70.11
C PRO A 252 -65.04 47.10 69.85
N GLU A 253 -64.84 45.90 70.40
CA GLU A 253 -63.64 45.09 70.12
C GLU A 253 -63.64 44.45 68.73
N ALA A 254 -64.79 43.91 68.28
CA ALA A 254 -64.96 43.43 66.91
C ALA A 254 -64.65 44.53 65.88
N ARG A 255 -65.13 45.77 66.12
CA ARG A 255 -64.86 46.92 65.23
C ARG A 255 -63.37 47.33 65.21
N LYS A 256 -62.67 47.20 66.35
CA LYS A 256 -61.21 47.45 66.42
C LYS A 256 -60.43 46.42 65.60
N TRP A 257 -60.76 45.14 65.74
CA TRP A 257 -60.12 44.07 64.95
C TRP A 257 -60.49 44.16 63.47
N GLU A 258 -61.70 44.58 63.13
CA GLU A 258 -62.15 44.81 61.74
C GLU A 258 -61.40 45.98 61.10
N ALA A 259 -61.21 47.08 61.83
CA ALA A 259 -60.37 48.20 61.39
C ALA A 259 -58.89 47.79 61.27
N ASN A 260 -58.38 46.95 62.17
CA ASN A 260 -57.02 46.43 62.10
C ASN A 260 -56.82 45.49 60.89
N ALA A 261 -57.79 44.63 60.60
CA ALA A 261 -57.76 43.76 59.43
C ALA A 261 -57.81 44.57 58.11
N GLN A 262 -58.58 45.66 58.06
CA GLN A 262 -58.58 46.60 56.91
C GLN A 262 -57.24 47.32 56.77
N LEU A 263 -56.61 47.74 57.87
CA LEU A 263 -55.28 48.34 57.86
C LEU A 263 -54.22 47.36 57.32
N LEU A 264 -54.22 46.11 57.81
CA LEU A 264 -53.30 45.06 57.34
C LEU A 264 -53.55 44.69 55.87
N ALA A 265 -54.81 44.69 55.42
CA ALA A 265 -55.15 44.48 54.01
C ALA A 265 -54.58 45.60 53.13
N GLY A 266 -54.75 46.87 53.53
CA GLY A 266 -54.19 48.01 52.82
C GLY A 266 -52.67 48.03 52.81
N GLN A 267 -52.02 47.61 53.90
CA GLN A 267 -50.55 47.47 53.96
C GLN A 267 -50.04 46.36 53.05
N LEU A 268 -50.72 45.22 53.02
CA LEU A 268 -50.41 44.10 52.14
C LEU A 268 -50.57 44.47 50.66
N GLU A 269 -51.66 45.14 50.31
CA GLU A 269 -51.91 45.62 48.95
C GLU A 269 -50.90 46.68 48.52
N ALA A 270 -50.55 47.62 49.40
CA ALA A 270 -49.50 48.60 49.13
C ALA A 270 -48.14 47.93 48.89
N LYS A 271 -47.77 46.94 49.72
CA LYS A 271 -46.51 46.20 49.55
C LYS A 271 -46.49 45.31 48.32
N GLN A 272 -47.62 44.70 47.95
CA GLN A 272 -47.75 43.97 46.69
C GLN A 272 -47.61 44.91 45.50
N SER A 273 -48.23 46.09 45.53
CA SER A 273 -48.10 47.07 44.45
C SER A 273 -46.66 47.60 44.31
N GLU A 274 -45.91 47.72 45.42
CA GLU A 274 -44.49 48.10 45.40
C GLU A 274 -43.63 47.01 44.73
N LEU A 275 -43.87 45.74 45.06
CA LEU A 275 -43.21 44.60 44.41
C LEU A 275 -43.57 44.53 42.92
N ASP A 276 -44.86 44.61 42.58
CA ASP A 276 -45.33 44.52 41.20
C ASP A 276 -44.74 45.65 40.34
N ALA A 277 -44.64 46.87 40.87
CA ALA A 277 -43.99 47.98 40.17
C ALA A 277 -42.52 47.68 39.87
N ARG A 278 -41.76 47.17 40.85
CA ARG A 278 -40.33 46.83 40.66
C ARG A 278 -40.12 45.64 39.73
N VAL A 279 -40.98 44.62 39.81
CA VAL A 279 -40.90 43.44 38.95
C VAL A 279 -41.35 43.76 37.52
N SER A 280 -42.32 44.66 37.33
CA SER A 280 -42.84 45.02 36.00
C SER A 280 -41.78 45.60 35.07
N GLU A 281 -40.83 46.40 35.58
CA GLU A 281 -39.72 46.94 34.80
C GLU A 281 -38.78 45.83 34.33
N ILE A 282 -38.55 44.82 35.17
CA ILE A 282 -37.69 43.67 34.86
C ILE A 282 -38.39 42.76 33.84
N ASP A 283 -39.69 42.49 34.02
CA ASP A 283 -40.48 41.67 33.11
C ASP A 283 -40.57 42.29 31.71
N GLN A 284 -40.66 43.63 31.60
CA GLN A 284 -40.60 44.33 30.31
C GLN A 284 -39.25 44.11 29.61
N ARG A 285 -38.13 44.30 30.31
CA ARG A 285 -36.78 44.09 29.75
C ARG A 285 -36.54 42.62 29.37
N LEU A 286 -36.97 41.68 30.20
CA LEU A 286 -36.92 40.25 29.89
C LEU A 286 -37.72 39.93 28.63
N GLY A 287 -38.92 40.48 28.48
CA GLY A 287 -39.74 40.30 27.29
C GLY A 287 -39.09 40.84 26.01
N GLU A 288 -38.43 42.00 26.07
CA GLU A 288 -37.69 42.58 24.94
C GLU A 288 -36.47 41.73 24.55
N TRP A 289 -35.68 41.29 25.53
CA TRP A 289 -34.51 40.45 25.28
C TRP A 289 -34.88 39.05 24.79
N GLU A 290 -35.95 38.44 25.30
CA GLU A 290 -36.42 37.15 24.82
C GLU A 290 -36.92 37.21 23.38
N ARG A 291 -37.60 38.30 22.98
CA ARG A 291 -37.96 38.53 21.58
C ARG A 291 -36.72 38.65 20.70
N THR A 292 -35.76 39.47 21.12
CA THR A 292 -34.50 39.68 20.39
C THR A 292 -33.71 38.37 20.26
N LEU A 293 -33.68 37.54 21.30
CA LEU A 293 -33.05 36.22 21.29
C LEU A 293 -33.70 35.28 20.28
N ARG A 294 -35.03 35.22 20.23
CA ARG A 294 -35.78 34.41 19.25
C ARG A 294 -35.47 34.87 17.82
N GLU A 295 -35.54 36.18 17.56
CA GLU A 295 -35.21 36.74 16.26
C GLU A 295 -33.78 36.39 15.81
N ARG A 296 -32.80 36.51 16.72
CA ARG A 296 -31.40 36.17 16.43
C ARG A 296 -31.19 34.68 16.19
N THR A 297 -31.88 33.83 16.94
CA THR A 297 -31.85 32.37 16.76
C THR A 297 -32.45 31.94 15.42
N GLU A 298 -33.58 32.54 15.03
CA GLU A 298 -34.20 32.32 13.72
C GLU A 298 -33.28 32.78 12.58
N THR A 299 -32.61 33.93 12.72
CA THR A 299 -31.65 34.39 11.70
C THR A 299 -30.47 33.45 11.54
N LEU A 300 -30.01 32.82 12.62
CA LEU A 300 -28.94 31.82 12.57
C LEU A 300 -29.39 30.56 11.83
N GLN A 301 -30.61 30.08 12.11
CA GLN A 301 -31.18 28.92 11.39
C GLN A 301 -31.33 29.20 9.89
N ARG A 302 -31.90 30.35 9.51
CA ARG A 302 -32.05 30.74 8.11
C ARG A 302 -30.70 30.84 7.40
N LEU A 303 -29.68 31.41 8.04
CA LEU A 303 -28.32 31.46 7.46
C LEU A 303 -27.74 30.06 7.22
N GLY A 304 -27.99 29.11 8.11
CA GLY A 304 -27.58 27.71 7.93
C GLY A 304 -28.26 27.05 6.72
N GLU A 305 -29.56 27.25 6.56
CA GLU A 305 -30.32 26.75 5.41
C GLU A 305 -29.86 27.39 4.08
N GLU A 306 -29.68 28.71 4.06
CA GLU A 306 -29.17 29.44 2.89
C GLU A 306 -27.76 28.97 2.50
N HIS A 307 -26.90 28.70 3.49
CA HIS A 307 -25.56 28.19 3.25
C HIS A 307 -25.58 26.80 2.61
N GLN A 308 -26.40 25.88 3.15
CA GLN A 308 -26.53 24.53 2.62
C GLN A 308 -27.08 24.56 1.18
N GLN A 309 -28.15 25.31 0.93
CA GLN A 309 -28.71 25.47 -0.42
C GLN A 309 -27.69 26.02 -1.41
N ARG A 310 -26.82 26.93 -0.97
CA ARG A 310 -25.79 27.52 -1.82
C ARG A 310 -24.66 26.55 -2.14
N ILE A 311 -24.26 25.71 -1.18
CA ILE A 311 -23.30 24.62 -1.43
C ILE A 311 -23.92 23.61 -2.40
N ASP A 312 -25.15 23.19 -2.16
CA ASP A 312 -25.87 22.22 -3.00
C ASP A 312 -26.10 22.75 -4.43
N GLY A 313 -26.36 24.06 -4.57
CA GLY A 313 -26.43 24.71 -5.88
C GLY A 313 -25.10 24.68 -6.63
N ILE A 314 -23.99 24.98 -5.94
CA ILE A 314 -22.64 24.96 -6.53
C ILE A 314 -22.21 23.55 -6.93
N THR A 315 -22.49 22.55 -6.07
CA THR A 315 -22.19 21.14 -6.39
C THR A 315 -22.98 20.68 -7.60
N ALA A 316 -24.27 21.02 -7.69
CA ALA A 316 -25.12 20.71 -8.85
C ALA A 316 -24.65 21.40 -10.13
N GLU A 317 -24.27 22.68 -10.07
CA GLU A 317 -23.73 23.42 -11.22
C GLU A 317 -22.41 22.81 -11.73
N LEU A 318 -21.49 22.47 -10.82
CA LEU A 318 -20.21 21.84 -11.18
C LEU A 318 -20.40 20.42 -11.71
N ALA A 319 -21.33 19.66 -11.14
CA ALA A 319 -21.70 18.34 -11.65
C ALA A 319 -22.31 18.43 -13.06
N ALA A 320 -23.13 19.44 -13.34
CA ALA A 320 -23.72 19.66 -14.66
C ALA A 320 -22.71 20.14 -15.72
N GLN A 321 -21.66 20.87 -15.32
CA GLN A 321 -20.57 21.29 -16.21
C GLN A 321 -19.60 20.16 -16.55
N GLN A 322 -19.66 19.06 -15.81
CA GLN A 322 -18.79 17.92 -15.99
C GLN A 322 -19.19 17.14 -17.26
N LEU A 323 -18.30 17.10 -18.27
CA LEU A 323 -18.51 16.33 -19.52
C LEU A 323 -18.87 14.86 -19.23
N GLU A 324 -19.67 14.22 -20.08
CA GLU A 324 -20.06 12.82 -19.91
C GLU A 324 -18.85 11.91 -19.61
N PRO A 325 -18.98 10.96 -18.67
CA PRO A 325 -17.90 10.05 -18.35
C PRO A 325 -17.54 9.22 -19.58
N ASN A 326 -16.28 9.28 -20.00
CA ASN A 326 -15.75 8.46 -21.09
C ASN A 326 -14.68 7.53 -20.50
N PRO A 327 -15.09 6.44 -19.82
CA PRO A 327 -14.15 5.52 -19.21
C PRO A 327 -13.29 4.83 -20.28
N PRO A 328 -12.07 4.39 -19.92
CA PRO A 328 -11.20 3.67 -20.84
C PRO A 328 -11.91 2.41 -21.34
N ARG A 329 -12.07 2.27 -22.65
CA ARG A 329 -12.74 1.10 -23.24
C ARG A 329 -11.79 -0.09 -23.36
N LEU A 330 -12.33 -1.28 -23.13
CA LEU A 330 -11.59 -2.54 -23.22
C LEU A 330 -11.41 -2.96 -24.71
N THR A 331 -10.54 -2.23 -25.41
CA THR A 331 -10.13 -2.48 -26.80
C THR A 331 -8.98 -3.50 -26.89
N PHE A 332 -8.64 -3.97 -28.10
CA PHE A 332 -7.50 -4.87 -28.30
C PHE A 332 -6.18 -4.24 -27.84
N ALA A 333 -5.97 -2.95 -28.13
CA ALA A 333 -4.78 -2.22 -27.71
C ALA A 333 -4.68 -2.11 -26.19
N THR A 334 -5.79 -1.89 -25.49
CA THR A 334 -5.80 -1.84 -24.02
C THR A 334 -5.61 -3.22 -23.40
N ARG A 335 -6.13 -4.30 -24.01
CA ARG A 335 -5.81 -5.69 -23.58
C ARG A 335 -4.33 -6.00 -23.71
N SER A 336 -3.71 -5.55 -24.81
CA SER A 336 -2.27 -5.68 -25.02
C SER A 336 -1.47 -4.91 -23.97
N LYS A 337 -1.85 -3.67 -23.67
CA LYS A 337 -1.19 -2.87 -22.62
C LYS A 337 -1.41 -3.44 -21.23
N ALA A 338 -2.61 -3.95 -20.93
CA ALA A 338 -2.91 -4.60 -19.66
C ALA A 338 -2.08 -5.86 -19.45
N LEU A 339 -1.96 -6.71 -20.49
CA LEU A 339 -1.10 -7.89 -20.42
C LEU A 339 0.37 -7.50 -20.22
N GLN A 340 0.86 -6.48 -20.94
CA GLN A 340 2.23 -6.01 -20.79
C GLN A 340 2.47 -5.44 -19.38
N ALA A 341 1.52 -4.69 -18.83
CA ALA A 341 1.58 -4.18 -17.47
C ALA A 341 1.52 -5.30 -16.40
N LEU A 342 0.81 -6.39 -16.66
CA LEU A 342 0.78 -7.58 -15.78
C LEU A 342 2.11 -8.34 -15.85
N GLN A 343 2.71 -8.46 -17.03
CA GLN A 343 4.05 -9.06 -17.21
C GLN A 343 5.15 -8.23 -16.54
N ASP A 344 5.05 -6.90 -16.62
CA ASP A 344 5.98 -5.97 -15.97
C ASP A 344 5.73 -5.83 -14.46
N SER A 345 4.67 -6.46 -13.93
CA SER A 345 4.33 -6.38 -12.52
C SER A 345 5.36 -7.11 -11.63
N PRO A 346 5.66 -6.59 -10.43
CA PRO A 346 6.65 -7.18 -9.54
C PRO A 346 6.28 -8.60 -9.07
N GLU A 347 4.99 -8.98 -9.16
CA GLU A 347 4.50 -10.31 -8.83
C GLU A 347 4.95 -11.38 -9.84
N GLU A 348 5.14 -11.01 -11.11
CA GLU A 348 5.54 -11.94 -12.18
C GLU A 348 7.06 -11.93 -12.47
N GLN A 349 7.78 -10.87 -12.09
CA GLN A 349 9.24 -10.75 -12.33
C GLN A 349 10.09 -11.83 -11.64
N GLY A 350 9.52 -12.59 -10.69
CA GLY A 350 10.19 -13.69 -9.98
C GLY A 350 9.73 -15.10 -10.37
N VAL A 351 8.71 -15.23 -11.22
CA VAL A 351 8.12 -16.53 -11.58
C VAL A 351 8.91 -17.13 -12.75
N PRO A 352 9.42 -18.38 -12.65
CA PRO A 352 10.09 -19.06 -13.75
C PRO A 352 9.21 -19.06 -15.01
N HIS A 353 9.79 -18.84 -16.19
CA HIS A 353 9.05 -18.74 -17.46
C HIS A 353 8.05 -19.90 -17.67
N PHE A 354 8.35 -21.11 -17.20
CA PHE A 354 7.49 -22.29 -17.31
C PHE A 354 6.25 -22.29 -16.41
N GLU A 355 6.26 -21.52 -15.31
CA GLU A 355 5.09 -21.30 -14.45
C GLU A 355 4.20 -20.19 -15.01
N THR A 356 4.71 -19.39 -15.95
CA THR A 356 3.86 -18.51 -16.74
C THR A 356 3.04 -19.33 -17.72
N VAL A 357 1.81 -18.89 -17.93
CA VAL A 357 0.87 -19.47 -18.91
C VAL A 357 1.48 -19.52 -20.31
N GLU A 358 2.27 -18.51 -20.68
CA GLU A 358 2.96 -18.44 -21.97
C GLU A 358 4.04 -19.52 -22.09
N GLY A 359 4.87 -19.71 -21.06
CA GLY A 359 5.87 -20.77 -21.05
C GLY A 359 5.27 -22.18 -21.04
N PHE A 360 4.13 -22.38 -20.37
CA PHE A 360 3.39 -23.65 -20.44
C PHE A 360 2.87 -23.93 -21.86
N ALA A 361 2.32 -22.91 -22.53
CA ALA A 361 1.86 -23.01 -23.92
C ALA A 361 3.00 -23.36 -24.88
N GLN A 362 4.15 -22.67 -24.75
CA GLN A 362 5.35 -22.93 -25.54
C GLN A 362 5.90 -24.34 -25.28
N ALA A 363 5.95 -24.76 -24.01
CA ALA A 363 6.41 -26.09 -23.64
C ALA A 363 5.49 -27.18 -24.23
N THR A 364 4.17 -27.01 -24.14
CA THR A 364 3.20 -27.99 -24.66
C THR A 364 3.31 -28.14 -26.17
N LEU A 365 3.30 -27.03 -26.92
CA LEU A 365 3.48 -27.04 -28.38
C LEU A 365 4.87 -27.59 -28.78
N GLY A 366 5.92 -27.20 -28.05
CA GLY A 366 7.27 -27.71 -28.24
C GLY A 366 7.37 -29.22 -28.04
N VAL A 367 6.76 -29.77 -26.99
CA VAL A 367 6.72 -31.21 -26.71
C VAL A 367 5.95 -31.97 -27.79
N LEU A 368 4.81 -31.46 -28.25
CA LEU A 368 4.05 -32.09 -29.33
C LEU A 368 4.85 -32.14 -30.64
N PHE A 369 5.52 -31.04 -30.97
CA PHE A 369 6.37 -30.98 -32.15
C PHE A 369 7.59 -31.91 -32.04
N LEU A 370 8.30 -31.90 -30.90
CA LEU A 370 9.39 -32.82 -30.64
C LEU A 370 8.91 -34.28 -30.68
N SER A 371 7.68 -34.54 -30.25
CA SER A 371 7.06 -35.88 -30.34
C SER A 371 6.83 -36.29 -31.80
N LEU A 372 6.37 -35.39 -32.68
CA LEU A 372 6.28 -35.67 -34.13
C LEU A 372 7.64 -35.93 -34.77
N ILE A 373 8.65 -35.12 -34.43
CA ILE A 373 10.02 -35.32 -34.90
C ILE A 373 10.54 -36.68 -34.42
N ALA A 374 10.38 -37.00 -33.13
CA ALA A 374 10.79 -38.27 -32.57
C ALA A 374 10.09 -39.44 -33.25
N LEU A 375 8.77 -39.33 -33.47
CA LEU A 375 7.99 -40.36 -34.16
C LEU A 375 8.54 -40.63 -35.57
N LYS A 376 8.85 -39.57 -36.33
CA LYS A 376 9.44 -39.69 -37.66
C LYS A 376 10.89 -40.18 -37.62
N LEU A 377 11.69 -39.77 -36.64
CA LEU A 377 13.06 -40.26 -36.41
C LEU A 377 13.09 -41.77 -36.19
N PHE A 378 12.19 -42.28 -35.36
CA PHE A 378 12.06 -43.68 -34.99
C PHE A 378 11.01 -44.44 -35.82
N GLU A 379 10.79 -44.05 -37.07
CA GLU A 379 9.86 -44.73 -37.98
C GLU A 379 10.27 -46.20 -38.21
N PRO A 380 9.41 -47.18 -37.83
CA PRO A 380 9.73 -48.60 -37.97
C PRO A 380 9.77 -49.02 -39.44
N GLY A 381 10.53 -50.07 -39.75
CA GLY A 381 10.72 -50.54 -41.12
C GLY A 381 9.43 -50.88 -41.87
N SER A 382 8.39 -51.33 -41.17
CA SER A 382 7.06 -51.60 -41.75
C SER A 382 6.31 -50.35 -42.18
N VAL A 383 6.47 -49.22 -41.49
CA VAL A 383 5.88 -47.92 -41.89
C VAL A 383 6.62 -47.35 -43.10
N ARG A 384 7.94 -47.53 -43.14
CA ARG A 384 8.77 -47.12 -44.28
C ARG A 384 8.42 -47.90 -45.55
N ALA A 385 8.18 -49.19 -45.40
CA ALA A 385 7.71 -50.05 -46.48
C ALA A 385 6.33 -49.61 -46.98
N TYR A 386 5.43 -49.24 -46.06
CA TYR A 386 4.10 -48.78 -46.38
C TYR A 386 4.09 -47.45 -47.15
N TYR A 387 4.94 -46.49 -46.79
CA TYR A 387 4.99 -45.20 -47.49
C TYR A 387 5.80 -45.20 -48.78
N SER A 388 6.62 -46.22 -49.03
CA SER A 388 7.42 -46.34 -50.24
C SER A 388 6.56 -46.64 -51.47
N GLU A 389 6.50 -45.69 -52.40
CA GLU A 389 5.79 -45.82 -53.67
C GLU A 389 6.33 -46.98 -54.50
N THR A 390 7.65 -47.18 -54.51
CA THR A 390 8.28 -48.28 -55.25
C THR A 390 7.86 -49.64 -54.70
N ILE A 391 7.88 -49.84 -53.38
CA ILE A 391 7.47 -51.11 -52.75
C ILE A 391 5.96 -51.32 -52.92
N GLN A 392 5.14 -50.26 -52.80
CA GLN A 392 3.70 -50.33 -53.03
C GLN A 392 3.36 -50.73 -54.48
N MET A 393 4.03 -50.17 -55.48
CA MET A 393 3.85 -50.56 -56.87
C MET A 393 4.23 -52.02 -57.11
N GLN A 394 5.36 -52.47 -56.54
CA GLN A 394 5.81 -53.86 -56.72
C GLN A 394 4.92 -54.84 -55.98
N TYR A 395 4.38 -54.45 -54.82
CA TYR A 395 3.40 -55.27 -54.11
C TYR A 395 2.08 -55.40 -54.88
N ARG A 396 1.61 -54.32 -55.52
CA ARG A 396 0.47 -54.40 -56.43
C ARG A 396 0.76 -55.30 -57.63
N LYS A 397 1.95 -55.14 -58.24
CA LYS A 397 2.40 -56.01 -59.33
C LYS A 397 2.47 -57.48 -58.91
N TYR A 398 2.90 -57.77 -57.69
CA TYR A 398 2.84 -59.12 -57.10
C TYR A 398 1.41 -59.64 -56.95
N LEU A 399 0.50 -58.80 -56.43
CA LEU A 399 -0.92 -59.16 -56.30
C LEU A 399 -1.61 -59.37 -57.66
N ASP A 400 -1.04 -58.84 -58.74
CA ASP A 400 -1.51 -59.01 -60.12
C ASP A 400 -0.76 -60.14 -60.88
N GLY A 401 0.15 -60.88 -60.23
CA GLY A 401 0.93 -61.98 -60.82
C GLY A 401 2.11 -61.56 -61.70
N GLY A 402 2.48 -60.28 -61.71
CA GLY A 402 3.56 -59.75 -62.56
C GLY A 402 4.98 -59.99 -62.04
N LEU A 403 5.15 -60.73 -60.94
CA LEU A 403 6.45 -61.11 -60.37
C LEU A 403 6.67 -62.64 -60.34
N ASP A 404 5.81 -63.40 -61.02
CA ASP A 404 5.86 -64.87 -61.03
C ASP A 404 7.17 -65.43 -61.61
N ASP A 405 7.84 -64.65 -62.47
CA ASP A 405 9.14 -64.99 -63.06
C ASP A 405 10.30 -64.95 -62.05
N ILE A 406 10.10 -64.41 -60.84
CA ILE A 406 11.13 -64.29 -59.80
C ILE A 406 10.94 -65.40 -58.76
N PRO A 407 11.94 -66.29 -58.57
CA PRO A 407 11.83 -67.41 -57.65
C PRO A 407 11.65 -66.93 -56.20
N GLY A 408 10.56 -67.36 -55.57
CA GLY A 408 10.18 -66.97 -54.22
C GLY A 408 8.94 -66.07 -54.12
N PHE A 409 8.43 -65.57 -55.25
CA PHE A 409 7.12 -64.93 -55.34
C PHE A 409 6.15 -65.95 -55.96
N ALA A 410 5.15 -66.39 -55.18
CA ALA A 410 4.23 -67.47 -55.59
C ALA A 410 3.17 -66.96 -56.61
N PRO A 411 2.75 -67.80 -57.58
CA PRO A 411 1.79 -67.43 -58.62
C PRO A 411 0.37 -67.18 -58.08
N LEU A 412 -0.40 -66.40 -58.85
CA LEU A 412 -1.70 -65.83 -58.46
C LEU A 412 -2.77 -66.84 -58.01
N ASP A 413 -2.74 -68.06 -58.54
CA ASP A 413 -3.78 -69.08 -58.34
C ASP A 413 -3.80 -69.67 -56.90
N ASP A 414 -2.76 -69.43 -56.11
CA ASP A 414 -2.59 -70.01 -54.77
C ASP A 414 -2.89 -68.99 -53.66
N SER A 415 -4.17 -68.60 -53.56
CA SER A 415 -4.66 -67.57 -52.62
C SER A 415 -4.31 -67.82 -51.14
N GLY A 416 -4.05 -69.08 -50.75
CA GLY A 416 -3.60 -69.49 -49.41
C GLY A 416 -2.10 -69.32 -49.13
N HIS A 417 -1.28 -68.94 -50.11
CA HIS A 417 0.18 -68.82 -50.00
C HIS A 417 0.70 -67.40 -50.29
N ARG A 418 -0.18 -66.39 -50.16
CA ARG A 418 0.20 -64.99 -50.29
C ARG A 418 1.23 -64.59 -49.22
N LEU A 419 2.31 -63.96 -49.67
CA LEU A 419 3.35 -63.45 -48.77
C LEU A 419 2.80 -62.37 -47.84
N ASN A 420 3.15 -62.45 -46.55
CA ASN A 420 2.87 -61.38 -45.59
C ASN A 420 3.57 -60.09 -46.05
N PRO A 421 2.94 -58.91 -45.99
CA PRO A 421 3.57 -57.61 -46.30
C PRO A 421 5.02 -57.42 -45.84
N VAL A 422 5.36 -57.88 -44.63
CA VAL A 422 6.73 -57.79 -44.09
C VAL A 422 7.69 -58.73 -44.81
N GLU A 423 7.24 -59.96 -45.09
CA GLU A 423 8.01 -60.97 -45.81
C GLU A 423 8.22 -60.58 -47.26
N PHE A 424 7.16 -60.09 -47.92
CA PHE A 424 7.24 -59.52 -49.25
C PHE A 424 8.29 -58.42 -49.33
N THR A 425 8.23 -57.44 -48.40
CA THR A 425 9.18 -56.34 -48.37
C THR A 425 10.60 -56.82 -48.15
N ARG A 426 10.81 -57.79 -47.24
CA ARG A 426 12.14 -58.36 -46.98
C ARG A 426 12.71 -59.08 -48.20
N LEU A 427 11.89 -59.89 -48.88
CA LEU A 427 12.31 -60.62 -50.08
C LEU A 427 12.59 -59.68 -51.24
N TRP A 428 11.75 -58.66 -51.44
CA TRP A 428 11.95 -57.64 -52.46
C TRP A 428 13.23 -56.84 -52.23
N LEU A 429 13.49 -56.39 -51.00
CA LEU A 429 14.72 -55.67 -50.66
C LEU A 429 15.97 -56.54 -50.78
N ALA A 430 15.88 -57.84 -50.49
CA ALA A 430 16.99 -58.78 -50.68
C ALA A 430 17.30 -58.98 -52.16
N TYR A 431 16.26 -59.17 -52.98
CA TYR A 431 16.36 -59.23 -54.44
C TYR A 431 16.94 -57.93 -55.04
N GLU A 432 16.48 -56.77 -54.58
CA GLU A 432 16.98 -55.47 -55.06
C GLU A 432 18.46 -55.24 -54.69
N LYS A 433 18.88 -55.70 -53.50
CA LYS A 433 20.25 -55.51 -52.99
C LYS A 433 21.27 -56.32 -53.78
N ASP A 434 20.97 -57.58 -54.09
CA ASP A 434 21.83 -58.45 -54.89
C ASP A 434 21.00 -59.53 -55.61
N PRO A 435 20.57 -59.24 -56.86
CA PRO A 435 19.75 -60.19 -57.62
C PRO A 435 20.48 -61.52 -57.83
N THR A 436 21.79 -61.46 -58.13
CA THR A 436 22.61 -62.65 -58.42
C THR A 436 22.76 -63.55 -57.20
N ALA A 437 23.00 -62.99 -56.02
CA ALA A 437 23.05 -63.76 -54.77
C ALA A 437 21.67 -64.29 -54.38
N PHE A 438 20.60 -63.51 -54.60
CA PHE A 438 19.23 -63.92 -54.33
C PHE A 438 18.79 -65.10 -55.21
N PHE A 439 19.09 -65.05 -56.51
CA PHE A 439 18.86 -66.16 -57.43
C PHE A 439 19.67 -67.39 -57.00
N ALA A 440 20.96 -67.24 -56.65
CA ALA A 440 21.79 -68.36 -56.21
C ALA A 440 21.28 -69.01 -54.90
N GLU A 441 20.85 -68.22 -53.91
CA GLU A 441 20.28 -68.72 -52.66
C GLU A 441 18.94 -69.45 -52.91
N ARG A 442 18.08 -68.91 -53.77
CA ARG A 442 16.80 -69.54 -54.12
C ARG A 442 16.95 -70.75 -55.02
N GLN A 443 17.92 -70.73 -55.91
CA GLN A 443 18.26 -71.85 -56.76
C GLN A 443 18.89 -72.98 -55.94
N ALA A 444 19.70 -72.69 -54.93
CA ALA A 444 20.13 -73.70 -53.94
C ALA A 444 18.95 -74.30 -53.15
N ILE A 445 17.95 -73.49 -52.76
CA ILE A 445 16.73 -73.99 -52.11
C ILE A 445 15.89 -74.87 -53.06
N ILE A 446 15.84 -74.54 -54.35
CA ILE A 446 15.12 -75.30 -55.39
C ILE A 446 15.90 -76.57 -55.80
N GLU A 447 17.22 -76.52 -55.88
CA GLU A 447 18.11 -77.65 -56.16
C GLU A 447 18.14 -78.66 -55.01
N VAL A 448 17.95 -78.22 -53.75
CA VAL A 448 17.70 -79.09 -52.61
C VAL A 448 16.27 -79.64 -52.61
N ARG A 449 15.31 -78.96 -53.28
CA ARG A 449 13.90 -79.39 -53.36
C ARG A 449 13.72 -80.66 -54.19
N GLU A 450 14.44 -80.86 -55.29
CA GLU A 450 14.32 -82.09 -56.11
C GLU A 450 14.78 -83.38 -55.38
N PRO A 451 15.94 -83.41 -54.70
CA PRO A 451 16.34 -84.54 -53.84
C PRO A 451 15.37 -84.77 -52.69
N LEU A 452 14.79 -83.70 -52.14
CA LEU A 452 13.84 -83.78 -51.04
C LEU A 452 12.46 -84.23 -51.52
N LEU A 453 12.04 -83.87 -52.74
CA LEU A 453 10.85 -84.40 -53.40
C LEU A 453 11.05 -85.86 -53.84
N ARG A 454 12.25 -86.27 -54.26
CA ARG A 454 12.58 -87.69 -54.50
C ARG A 454 12.62 -88.49 -53.19
N TYR A 455 13.18 -87.93 -52.12
CA TYR A 455 13.10 -88.49 -50.78
C TYR A 455 11.65 -88.59 -50.31
N LEU A 456 10.81 -87.58 -50.59
CA LEU A 456 9.37 -87.60 -50.29
C LEU A 456 8.60 -88.55 -51.22
N ALA A 457 9.01 -88.77 -52.47
CA ALA A 457 8.42 -89.72 -53.42
C ALA A 457 8.78 -91.16 -53.08
N GLU A 458 10.01 -91.43 -52.60
CA GLU A 458 10.38 -92.70 -51.97
C GLU A 458 9.63 -92.90 -50.66
N ARG A 459 9.43 -91.84 -49.88
CA ARG A 459 8.54 -91.85 -48.71
C ARG A 459 7.08 -91.99 -49.08
N GLU A 460 6.66 -91.60 -50.28
CA GLU A 460 5.33 -91.79 -50.84
C GLU A 460 5.14 -93.22 -51.32
N LEU A 461 6.14 -93.85 -51.94
CA LEU A 461 6.14 -95.29 -52.24
C LEU A 461 6.15 -96.15 -50.96
N GLU A 462 6.88 -95.73 -49.93
CA GLU A 462 6.76 -96.32 -48.59
C GLU A 462 5.40 -96.03 -47.96
N ARG A 463 4.88 -94.81 -48.11
CA ARG A 463 3.51 -94.45 -47.69
C ARG A 463 2.45 -95.17 -48.48
N ASP A 464 2.67 -95.61 -49.71
CA ASP A 464 1.73 -96.35 -50.56
C ASP A 464 1.74 -97.82 -50.19
N ARG A 465 2.89 -98.37 -49.79
CA ARG A 465 2.96 -99.68 -49.11
C ARG A 465 2.32 -99.62 -47.72
N PHE A 466 2.50 -98.51 -46.99
CA PHE A 466 1.75 -98.22 -45.78
C PHE A 466 0.30 -97.83 -46.08
N ALA A 467 -0.04 -97.37 -47.29
CA ALA A 467 -1.36 -96.95 -47.71
C ALA A 467 -2.15 -98.19 -48.05
N HIS A 468 -1.61 -99.17 -48.77
CA HIS A 468 -2.23 -100.48 -48.93
C HIS A 468 -2.34 -101.26 -47.63
N ARG A 469 -1.36 -101.14 -46.72
CA ARG A 469 -1.52 -101.65 -45.34
C ARG A 469 -2.57 -100.87 -44.55
N ARG A 470 -2.64 -99.55 -44.74
CA ARG A 470 -3.67 -98.68 -44.17
C ARG A 470 -5.01 -98.89 -44.82
N GLU A 471 -5.11 -99.29 -46.08
CA GLU A 471 -6.32 -99.49 -46.87
C GLU A 471 -6.89 -100.84 -46.46
N ASN A 472 -6.03 -101.86 -46.25
CA ASN A 472 -6.43 -103.08 -45.55
C ASN A 472 -6.83 -102.82 -44.09
N LEU A 473 -6.08 -101.99 -43.34
CA LEU A 473 -6.47 -101.59 -41.98
C LEU A 473 -7.68 -100.65 -41.97
N GLU A 474 -7.93 -99.88 -43.03
CA GLU A 474 -9.04 -98.94 -43.21
C GLU A 474 -10.25 -99.68 -43.70
N ASP A 475 -10.10 -100.78 -44.41
CA ASP A 475 -11.13 -101.75 -44.74
C ASP A 475 -11.50 -102.55 -43.49
N GLU A 476 -10.53 -103.01 -42.71
CA GLU A 476 -10.79 -103.62 -41.39
C GLU A 476 -11.39 -102.61 -40.40
N LEU A 477 -10.90 -101.37 -40.40
CA LEU A 477 -11.48 -100.27 -39.62
C LEU A 477 -12.79 -99.77 -40.23
N LEU A 478 -13.07 -99.93 -41.52
CA LEU A 478 -14.36 -99.64 -42.16
C LEU A 478 -15.32 -100.76 -41.87
N PHE A 479 -14.88 -102.00 -41.73
CA PHE A 479 -15.69 -103.09 -41.23
C PHE A 479 -15.98 -102.90 -39.74
N ALA A 480 -14.98 -102.51 -38.94
CA ALA A 480 -15.15 -102.18 -37.53
C ALA A 480 -15.92 -100.86 -37.33
N ARG A 481 -15.80 -99.88 -38.22
CA ARG A 481 -16.55 -98.62 -38.25
C ARG A 481 -17.95 -98.86 -38.76
N ARG A 482 -18.20 -99.60 -39.84
CA ARG A 482 -19.56 -99.99 -40.26
C ARG A 482 -20.24 -100.83 -39.19
N ARG A 483 -19.50 -101.67 -38.48
CA ARG A 483 -20.02 -102.38 -37.29
C ARG A 483 -20.31 -101.41 -36.15
N ARG A 484 -19.38 -100.52 -35.81
CA ARG A 484 -19.58 -99.44 -34.84
C ARG A 484 -20.61 -98.41 -35.27
N GLU A 485 -20.87 -98.19 -36.54
CA GLU A 485 -21.84 -97.27 -37.13
C GLU A 485 -23.19 -97.96 -37.15
N ARG A 486 -23.26 -99.28 -37.26
CA ARG A 486 -24.48 -100.04 -37.01
C ARG A 486 -24.80 -100.08 -35.53
N GLU A 487 -23.79 -100.23 -34.67
CA GLU A 487 -23.93 -100.13 -33.21
C GLU A 487 -24.22 -98.69 -32.79
N LEU A 488 -23.59 -97.68 -33.37
CA LEU A 488 -23.82 -96.25 -33.13
C LEU A 488 -25.12 -95.80 -33.77
N ALA A 489 -25.56 -96.32 -34.91
CA ALA A 489 -26.88 -96.04 -35.45
C ALA A 489 -27.96 -96.75 -34.62
N ALA A 490 -27.67 -97.91 -34.02
CA ALA A 490 -28.55 -98.54 -33.06
C ALA A 490 -28.59 -97.71 -31.75
N PHE A 491 -27.45 -97.22 -31.26
CA PHE A 491 -27.36 -96.32 -30.12
C PHE A 491 -27.88 -94.92 -30.41
N GLU A 492 -27.80 -94.43 -31.64
CA GLU A 492 -28.36 -93.15 -32.09
C GLU A 492 -29.84 -93.28 -32.26
N ARG A 493 -30.37 -94.42 -32.72
CA ARG A 493 -31.81 -94.70 -32.66
C ARG A 493 -32.28 -94.84 -31.22
N GLU A 494 -31.51 -95.48 -30.35
CA GLU A 494 -31.84 -95.59 -28.94
C GLU A 494 -31.71 -94.23 -28.23
N LEU A 495 -30.70 -93.44 -28.57
CA LEU A 495 -30.51 -92.06 -28.12
C LEU A 495 -31.54 -91.14 -28.73
N GLU A 496 -31.98 -91.32 -29.97
CA GLU A 496 -33.07 -90.57 -30.60
C GLU A 496 -34.39 -90.93 -29.95
N VAL A 497 -34.62 -92.20 -29.61
CA VAL A 497 -35.79 -92.59 -28.84
C VAL A 497 -35.72 -92.00 -27.43
N ARG A 498 -34.55 -92.04 -26.77
CA ARG A 498 -34.34 -91.43 -25.44
C ARG A 498 -34.31 -89.90 -25.48
N THR A 499 -33.84 -89.26 -26.54
CA THR A 499 -33.83 -87.81 -26.72
C THR A 499 -35.22 -87.36 -27.15
N ASN A 500 -35.95 -88.10 -27.97
CA ASN A 500 -37.35 -87.80 -28.25
C ASN A 500 -38.22 -88.01 -26.99
N GLN A 501 -37.91 -89.01 -26.16
CA GLN A 501 -38.54 -89.19 -24.84
C GLN A 501 -38.13 -88.08 -23.86
N LEU A 502 -36.86 -87.71 -23.79
CA LEU A 502 -36.35 -86.61 -22.97
C LEU A 502 -36.77 -85.25 -23.51
N GLN A 503 -37.00 -85.08 -24.80
CA GLN A 503 -37.46 -83.86 -25.44
C GLN A 503 -38.98 -83.76 -25.35
N ALA A 504 -39.69 -84.89 -25.34
CA ALA A 504 -41.09 -84.94 -24.92
C ALA A 504 -41.20 -84.59 -23.43
N GLN A 505 -40.38 -85.20 -22.56
CA GLN A 505 -40.31 -84.90 -21.12
C GLN A 505 -39.88 -83.46 -20.84
N LEU A 506 -38.86 -82.94 -21.54
CA LEU A 506 -38.42 -81.55 -21.49
C LEU A 506 -39.44 -80.64 -22.15
N SER A 507 -40.24 -81.07 -23.13
CA SER A 507 -41.34 -80.24 -23.67
C SER A 507 -42.50 -80.16 -22.68
N THR A 508 -42.76 -81.23 -21.92
CA THR A 508 -43.74 -81.24 -20.84
C THR A 508 -43.23 -80.48 -19.61
N GLU A 509 -41.95 -80.60 -19.28
CA GLU A 509 -41.29 -79.84 -18.21
C GLU A 509 -41.08 -78.39 -18.61
N THR A 510 -40.78 -78.07 -19.87
CA THR A 510 -40.69 -76.66 -20.33
C THR A 510 -42.05 -76.03 -20.50
N LYS A 511 -43.11 -76.79 -20.82
CA LYS A 511 -44.49 -76.30 -20.71
C LYS A 511 -44.86 -76.09 -19.25
N ALA A 512 -44.59 -77.06 -18.36
CA ALA A 512 -44.81 -76.93 -16.93
C ALA A 512 -43.98 -75.80 -16.29
N LEU A 513 -42.73 -75.59 -16.73
CA LEU A 513 -41.84 -74.51 -16.31
C LEU A 513 -42.26 -73.18 -16.94
N LYS A 514 -42.78 -73.14 -18.18
CA LYS A 514 -43.36 -71.91 -18.76
C LYS A 514 -44.65 -71.53 -18.07
N ASP A 515 -45.47 -72.50 -17.68
CA ASP A 515 -46.70 -72.26 -16.93
C ASP A 515 -46.38 -71.90 -15.48
N GLN A 516 -45.40 -72.54 -14.84
CA GLN A 516 -44.83 -72.09 -13.56
C GLN A 516 -44.17 -70.73 -13.68
N ARG A 517 -43.46 -70.41 -14.78
CA ARG A 517 -42.84 -69.10 -15.02
C ARG A 517 -43.89 -68.04 -15.29
N ARG A 518 -45.02 -68.38 -15.93
CA ARG A 518 -46.17 -67.47 -16.10
C ARG A 518 -46.87 -67.21 -14.78
N ILE A 519 -47.04 -68.24 -13.95
CA ILE A 519 -47.58 -68.10 -12.58
C ILE A 519 -46.59 -67.33 -11.69
N GLN A 520 -45.28 -67.62 -11.77
CA GLN A 520 -44.23 -66.90 -11.06
C GLN A 520 -44.11 -65.46 -11.54
N LEU A 521 -44.18 -65.18 -12.85
CA LEU A 521 -44.20 -63.82 -13.40
C LEU A 521 -45.48 -63.08 -13.01
N ALA A 522 -46.62 -63.75 -12.91
CA ALA A 522 -47.85 -63.15 -12.40
C ALA A 522 -47.74 -62.83 -10.90
N VAL A 523 -47.14 -63.72 -10.12
CA VAL A 523 -46.84 -63.51 -8.69
C VAL A 523 -45.74 -62.48 -8.48
N GLU A 524 -44.73 -62.42 -9.35
CA GLU A 524 -43.64 -61.43 -9.37
C GLU A 524 -44.15 -60.08 -9.83
N LEU A 525 -45.08 -60.00 -10.78
CA LEU A 525 -45.76 -58.75 -11.15
C LEU A 525 -46.68 -58.28 -10.02
N GLN A 526 -47.36 -59.19 -9.34
CA GLN A 526 -48.18 -58.86 -8.18
C GLN A 526 -47.33 -58.42 -6.98
N LYS A 527 -46.21 -59.11 -6.72
CA LYS A 527 -45.20 -58.71 -5.73
C LYS A 527 -44.50 -57.43 -6.13
N ALA A 528 -44.11 -57.22 -7.38
CA ALA A 528 -43.51 -55.98 -7.84
C ALA A 528 -44.50 -54.80 -7.75
N ARG A 529 -45.80 -55.03 -7.95
CA ARG A 529 -46.83 -54.01 -7.69
C ARG A 529 -47.01 -53.74 -6.20
N GLN A 530 -46.95 -54.78 -5.35
CA GLN A 530 -47.00 -54.61 -3.90
C GLN A 530 -45.74 -53.94 -3.36
N ASP A 531 -44.55 -54.32 -3.83
CA ASP A 531 -43.26 -53.73 -3.52
C ASP A 531 -43.15 -52.31 -4.07
N TRP A 532 -43.71 -52.04 -5.24
CA TRP A 532 -43.80 -50.67 -5.77
C TRP A 532 -44.74 -49.81 -4.93
N ASN A 533 -45.90 -50.33 -4.51
CA ASN A 533 -46.80 -49.62 -3.61
C ASN A 533 -46.18 -49.41 -2.22
N LEU A 534 -45.46 -50.41 -1.69
CA LEU A 534 -44.74 -50.31 -0.41
C LEU A 534 -43.56 -49.35 -0.51
N ARG A 535 -42.80 -49.36 -1.60
CA ARG A 535 -41.74 -48.38 -1.87
C ARG A 535 -42.31 -46.99 -2.01
N ARG A 536 -43.43 -46.82 -2.71
CA ARG A 536 -44.08 -45.52 -2.84
C ARG A 536 -44.57 -45.00 -1.48
N LEU A 537 -45.15 -45.87 -0.65
CA LEU A 537 -45.52 -45.53 0.73
C LEU A 537 -44.29 -45.21 1.60
N HIS A 538 -43.19 -45.97 1.46
CA HIS A 538 -41.94 -45.67 2.15
C HIS A 538 -41.31 -44.36 1.67
N GLU A 539 -41.33 -44.08 0.37
CA GLU A 539 -40.85 -42.83 -0.21
C GLU A 539 -41.74 -41.67 0.26
N GLU A 540 -43.06 -41.85 0.35
CA GLU A 540 -43.98 -40.85 0.92
C GLU A 540 -43.73 -40.64 2.42
N GLU A 541 -43.48 -41.70 3.20
CA GLU A 541 -43.10 -41.61 4.62
C GLU A 541 -41.70 -41.01 4.83
N GLU A 542 -40.73 -41.31 3.97
CA GLU A 542 -39.39 -40.74 3.98
C GLU A 542 -39.45 -39.25 3.63
N LEU A 543 -40.23 -38.87 2.60
CA LEU A 543 -40.46 -37.48 2.25
C LEU A 543 -41.20 -36.72 3.37
N GLN A 544 -42.12 -37.36 4.09
CA GLN A 544 -42.75 -36.76 5.27
C GLN A 544 -41.75 -36.59 6.42
N ARG A 545 -40.94 -37.61 6.72
CA ARG A 545 -39.87 -37.51 7.74
C ARG A 545 -38.80 -36.50 7.36
N GLU A 546 -38.48 -36.36 6.09
CA GLU A 546 -37.55 -35.33 5.60
C GLU A 546 -38.16 -33.95 5.71
N ARG A 547 -39.45 -33.77 5.41
CA ARG A 547 -40.16 -32.50 5.65
C ARG A 547 -40.19 -32.16 7.14
N GLU A 548 -40.52 -33.10 8.01
CA GLU A 548 -40.49 -32.89 9.46
C GLU A 548 -39.07 -32.59 9.97
N ARG A 549 -38.04 -33.23 9.42
CA ARG A 549 -36.64 -32.91 9.73
C ARG A 549 -36.24 -31.53 9.24
N LEU A 550 -36.67 -31.14 8.04
CA LEU A 550 -36.42 -29.81 7.49
C LEU A 550 -37.15 -28.74 8.28
N ASP A 551 -38.40 -29.00 8.71
CA ASP A 551 -39.18 -28.10 9.56
C ASP A 551 -38.54 -27.97 10.95
N HIS A 552 -38.09 -29.08 11.55
CA HIS A 552 -37.34 -29.04 12.80
C HIS A 552 -35.98 -28.33 12.65
N ALA A 553 -35.25 -28.57 11.57
CA ALA A 553 -34.01 -27.86 11.28
C ALA A 553 -34.26 -26.37 11.03
N HIS A 554 -35.38 -26.01 10.41
CA HIS A 554 -35.80 -24.65 10.20
C HIS A 554 -36.16 -23.97 11.52
N GLN A 555 -36.88 -24.65 12.42
CA GLN A 555 -37.17 -24.16 13.77
C GLN A 555 -35.89 -23.98 14.60
N GLN A 556 -34.97 -24.93 14.55
CA GLN A 556 -33.66 -24.81 15.20
C GLN A 556 -32.83 -23.66 14.62
N ALA A 557 -32.91 -23.42 13.31
CA ALA A 557 -32.25 -22.29 12.67
C ALA A 557 -32.87 -20.95 13.11
N LEU A 558 -34.19 -20.86 13.23
CA LEU A 558 -34.87 -19.67 13.75
C LEU A 558 -34.54 -19.41 15.23
N GLU A 559 -34.47 -20.45 16.06
CA GLU A 559 -34.03 -20.33 17.45
C GLU A 559 -32.56 -19.92 17.56
N ALA A 560 -31.70 -20.47 16.70
CA ALA A 560 -30.30 -20.06 16.62
C ALA A 560 -30.14 -18.61 16.15
N ILE A 561 -31.00 -18.14 15.23
CA ILE A 561 -31.03 -16.73 14.81
C ILE A 561 -31.48 -15.85 15.98
N ARG A 562 -32.53 -16.21 16.72
CA ARG A 562 -32.98 -15.46 17.91
C ARG A 562 -31.92 -15.40 19.01
N LEU A 563 -31.22 -16.50 19.26
CA LEU A 563 -30.10 -16.54 20.20
C LEU A 563 -28.93 -15.66 19.73
N ARG A 564 -28.63 -15.66 18.42
CA ARG A 564 -27.62 -14.77 17.83
C ARG A 564 -28.04 -13.30 17.89
N GLU A 565 -29.30 -12.98 17.71
CA GLU A 565 -29.82 -11.61 17.87
C GLU A 565 -29.64 -11.13 19.31
N GLN A 566 -29.94 -11.97 20.30
CA GLN A 566 -29.68 -11.68 21.72
C GLN A 566 -28.18 -11.56 22.04
N GLU A 567 -27.33 -12.39 21.42
CA GLU A 567 -25.87 -12.26 21.54
C GLU A 567 -25.37 -10.96 20.90
N ILE A 568 -25.91 -10.56 19.75
CA ILE A 568 -25.58 -9.30 19.08
C ILE A 568 -26.01 -8.10 19.93
N GLU A 569 -27.19 -8.16 20.55
CA GLU A 569 -27.65 -7.12 21.48
C GLU A 569 -26.73 -7.02 22.71
N HIS A 570 -26.39 -8.14 23.34
CA HIS A 570 -25.42 -8.14 24.44
C HIS A 570 -24.00 -7.69 24.03
N VAL A 571 -23.58 -8.01 22.80
CA VAL A 571 -22.31 -7.51 22.23
C VAL A 571 -22.40 -6.01 21.97
N ARG A 572 -23.56 -5.49 21.51
CA ARG A 572 -23.81 -4.06 21.33
C ARG A 572 -23.80 -3.30 22.66
N GLU A 573 -24.41 -3.85 23.70
CA GLU A 573 -24.36 -3.27 25.06
C GLU A 573 -22.92 -3.26 25.59
N ARG A 574 -22.17 -4.35 25.40
CA ARG A 574 -20.75 -4.41 25.77
C ARG A 574 -19.88 -3.47 24.94
N SER A 575 -20.17 -3.29 23.65
CA SER A 575 -19.44 -2.35 22.81
C SER A 575 -19.75 -0.91 23.18
N GLN A 576 -21.01 -0.58 23.50
CA GLN A 576 -21.39 0.75 24.00
C GLN A 576 -20.75 1.04 25.37
N ALA A 577 -20.69 0.05 26.26
CA ALA A 577 -19.97 0.17 27.52
C ALA A 577 -18.46 0.37 27.32
N ARG A 578 -17.84 -0.33 26.34
CA ARG A 578 -16.44 -0.13 25.97
C ARG A 578 -16.18 1.24 25.34
N VAL A 579 -17.09 1.74 24.51
CA VAL A 579 -17.00 3.09 23.93
C VAL A 579 -17.08 4.14 25.03
N ARG A 580 -18.01 4.03 25.98
CA ARG A 580 -18.07 4.94 27.13
C ARG A 580 -16.81 4.86 28.01
N GLN A 581 -16.24 3.68 28.21
CA GLN A 581 -14.97 3.51 28.93
C GLN A 581 -13.78 4.08 28.14
N ALA A 582 -13.78 3.97 26.82
CA ALA A 582 -12.77 4.56 25.95
C ALA A 582 -12.87 6.09 25.92
N GLU A 583 -14.07 6.66 25.84
CA GLU A 583 -14.31 8.10 25.91
C GLU A 583 -13.84 8.68 27.26
N VAL A 584 -14.14 8.01 28.38
CA VAL A 584 -13.63 8.41 29.71
C VAL A 584 -12.11 8.28 29.77
N ALA A 585 -11.52 7.23 29.18
CA ALA A 585 -10.06 7.08 29.11
C ALA A 585 -9.40 8.16 28.22
N GLU A 586 -10.03 8.55 27.12
CA GLU A 586 -9.57 9.64 26.25
C GLU A 586 -9.67 11.00 26.94
N GLN A 587 -10.75 11.26 27.69
CA GLN A 587 -10.88 12.48 28.50
C GLN A 587 -9.79 12.56 29.57
N LEU A 588 -9.51 11.45 30.27
CA LEU A 588 -8.43 11.37 31.24
C LEU A 588 -7.04 11.51 30.58
N ALA A 589 -6.84 10.95 29.39
CA ALA A 589 -5.61 11.10 28.63
C ALA A 589 -5.41 12.54 28.11
N HIS A 590 -6.50 13.21 27.71
CA HIS A 590 -6.49 14.61 27.30
C HIS A 590 -6.15 15.53 28.48
N GLN A 591 -6.73 15.29 29.65
CA GLN A 591 -6.39 16.03 30.87
C GLN A 591 -4.92 15.82 31.28
N ARG A 592 -4.39 14.59 31.17
CA ARG A 592 -2.97 14.31 31.41
C ARG A 592 -2.06 15.05 30.41
N LYS A 593 -2.42 15.08 29.12
CA LYS A 593 -1.67 15.83 28.09
C LYS A 593 -1.66 17.34 28.36
N LEU A 594 -2.79 17.92 28.79
CA LEU A 594 -2.84 19.33 29.18
C LEU A 594 -1.93 19.62 30.38
N ALA A 595 -1.95 18.77 31.41
CA ALA A 595 -1.07 18.90 32.57
C ALA A 595 0.42 18.76 32.19
N GLU A 596 0.77 17.84 31.29
CA GLU A 596 2.14 17.69 30.78
C GLU A 596 2.59 18.92 29.97
N LEU A 597 1.72 19.48 29.13
CA LEU A 597 2.01 20.70 28.36
C LEU A 597 2.22 21.91 29.29
N GLU A 598 1.41 22.04 30.34
CA GLU A 598 1.61 23.08 31.36
C GLU A 598 2.93 22.92 32.12
N GLN A 599 3.31 21.70 32.48
CA GLN A 599 4.61 21.43 33.09
C GLN A 599 5.77 21.77 32.14
N ARG A 600 5.67 21.42 30.85
CA ARG A 600 6.67 21.78 29.83
C ARG A 600 6.82 23.29 29.69
N ARG A 601 5.71 24.04 29.57
CA ARG A 601 5.73 25.51 29.51
C ARG A 601 6.37 26.13 30.76
N ARG A 602 6.08 25.60 31.95
CA ARG A 602 6.71 26.06 33.20
C ARG A 602 8.22 25.79 33.22
N HIS A 603 8.65 24.63 32.73
CA HIS A 603 10.08 24.30 32.61
C HIS A 603 10.80 25.18 31.60
N GLU A 604 10.18 25.45 30.44
CA GLU A 604 10.73 26.35 29.42
C GLU A 604 10.86 27.78 29.93
N ASN A 605 9.81 28.32 30.56
CA ASN A 605 9.85 29.65 31.18
C ASN A 605 10.91 29.75 32.31
N ARG A 606 11.11 28.69 33.09
CA ARG A 606 12.17 28.67 34.11
C ARG A 606 13.56 28.66 33.47
N LYS A 607 13.74 27.92 32.36
CA LYS A 607 15.01 27.90 31.61
C LYS A 607 15.32 29.27 31.00
N THR A 608 14.33 29.95 30.41
CA THR A 608 14.53 31.28 29.81
C THR A 608 14.85 32.35 30.87
N LEU A 609 14.19 32.31 32.02
CA LEU A 609 14.52 33.19 33.15
C LEU A 609 15.93 32.94 33.69
N MET A 610 16.35 31.66 33.79
CA MET A 610 17.70 31.31 34.21
C MET A 610 18.77 31.74 33.20
N SER A 611 18.54 31.60 31.90
CA SER A 611 19.49 32.06 30.88
C SER A 611 19.63 33.58 30.88
N ALA A 612 18.51 34.30 30.95
CA ALA A 612 18.51 35.77 31.02
C ALA A 612 19.26 36.29 32.25
N ALA A 613 19.04 35.70 33.43
CA ALA A 613 19.74 36.08 34.66
C ALA A 613 21.25 35.78 34.59
N ARG A 614 21.66 34.68 33.94
CA ARG A 614 23.08 34.35 33.72
C ARG A 614 23.76 35.32 32.74
N GLU A 615 23.08 35.71 31.67
CA GLU A 615 23.60 36.67 30.69
C GLU A 615 23.80 38.05 31.30
N GLU A 616 22.83 38.53 32.09
CA GLU A 616 22.96 39.81 32.80
C GLU A 616 24.07 39.77 33.85
N LEU A 617 24.23 38.66 34.58
CA LEU A 617 25.37 38.50 35.49
C LEU A 617 26.72 38.54 34.77
N ALA A 618 26.85 37.87 33.63
CA ALA A 618 28.07 37.91 32.84
C ALA A 618 28.38 39.36 32.39
N ARG A 619 27.38 40.10 31.91
CA ARG A 619 27.52 41.52 31.55
C ARG A 619 27.96 42.37 32.74
N LEU A 620 27.29 42.25 33.89
CA LEU A 620 27.62 43.01 35.08
C LEU A 620 29.02 42.68 35.63
N ARG A 621 29.45 41.42 35.61
CA ARG A 621 30.81 41.01 35.99
C ARG A 621 31.88 41.63 35.08
N THR A 622 31.61 41.74 33.77
CA THR A 622 32.54 42.45 32.86
C THR A 622 32.58 43.96 33.08
N LEU A 623 31.50 44.57 33.57
CA LEU A 623 31.46 45.98 33.94
C LEU A 623 32.18 46.22 35.27
N GLU A 624 31.99 45.34 36.25
CA GLU A 624 32.68 45.37 37.55
C GLU A 624 34.21 45.32 37.36
N THR A 625 34.72 44.43 36.50
CA THR A 625 36.18 44.33 36.24
C THR A 625 36.74 45.61 35.62
N LYS A 626 36.02 46.21 34.66
CA LYS A 626 36.41 47.50 34.06
C LYS A 626 36.42 48.63 35.08
N GLN A 627 35.39 48.73 35.92
CA GLN A 627 35.30 49.76 36.95
C GLN A 627 36.34 49.58 38.07
N ARG A 628 36.70 48.33 38.42
CA ARG A 628 37.82 48.04 39.33
C ARG A 628 39.16 48.50 38.75
N ALA A 629 39.39 48.28 37.46
CA ALA A 629 40.59 48.76 36.77
C ALA A 629 40.63 50.30 36.73
N GLU A 630 39.51 50.96 36.42
CA GLU A 630 39.39 52.44 36.46
C GLU A 630 39.71 52.99 37.85
N ARG A 631 39.14 52.39 38.91
CA ARG A 631 39.42 52.77 40.30
C ARG A 631 40.89 52.59 40.67
N GLN A 632 41.54 51.52 40.21
CA GLN A 632 42.97 51.29 40.44
C GLN A 632 43.82 52.35 39.73
N GLY A 633 43.51 52.66 38.47
CA GLY A 633 44.19 53.72 37.72
C GLY A 633 44.08 55.10 38.39
N LEU A 634 42.89 55.46 38.88
CA LEU A 634 42.67 56.71 39.62
C LEU A 634 43.41 56.76 40.98
N ARG A 635 43.61 55.61 41.62
CA ARG A 635 44.42 55.52 42.85
C ARG A 635 45.90 55.74 42.56
N GLU A 636 46.41 55.15 41.49
CA GLU A 636 47.81 55.29 41.09
C GLU A 636 48.13 56.70 40.61
N SER A 637 47.23 57.33 39.84
CA SER A 637 47.40 58.75 39.45
C SER A 637 47.35 59.68 40.67
N GLY A 638 46.44 59.42 41.62
CA GLY A 638 46.39 60.16 42.89
C GLY A 638 47.70 60.07 43.67
N ARG A 639 48.28 58.87 43.80
CA ARG A 639 49.59 58.67 44.48
C ARG A 639 50.71 59.44 43.78
N LYS A 640 50.78 59.38 42.45
CA LYS A 640 51.79 60.13 41.68
C LYS A 640 51.67 61.65 41.91
N LEU A 641 50.44 62.17 41.95
CA LEU A 641 50.20 63.59 42.25
C LEU A 641 50.60 63.93 43.69
N GLU A 642 50.34 63.06 44.66
CA GLU A 642 50.82 63.25 46.05
C GLU A 642 52.34 63.28 46.14
N ASP A 643 53.04 62.39 45.42
CA ASP A 643 54.49 62.33 45.35
C ASP A 643 55.08 63.60 44.69
N GLU A 644 54.50 64.06 43.57
CA GLU A 644 54.89 65.32 42.90
C GLU A 644 54.65 66.55 43.80
N LEU A 645 53.56 66.55 44.56
CA LEU A 645 53.24 67.60 45.51
C LEU A 645 54.21 67.60 46.72
N ALA A 646 54.61 66.43 47.20
CA ALA A 646 55.65 66.30 48.22
C ALA A 646 57.01 66.79 47.71
N ALA A 647 57.38 66.43 46.47
CA ALA A 647 58.60 66.91 45.83
C ALA A 647 58.59 68.45 45.67
N THR A 648 57.52 69.04 45.15
CA THR A 648 57.41 70.51 45.03
C THR A 648 57.43 71.21 46.39
N ARG A 649 56.82 70.63 47.44
CA ARG A 649 56.92 71.15 48.82
C ARG A 649 58.36 71.16 49.33
N SER A 650 59.11 70.09 49.10
CA SER A 650 60.54 70.05 49.46
C SER A 650 61.35 71.07 48.68
N GLY A 651 61.09 71.25 47.38
CA GLY A 651 61.73 72.29 46.55
C GLY A 651 61.44 73.70 47.04
N ILE A 652 60.20 74.01 47.45
CA ILE A 652 59.84 75.28 48.09
C ILE A 652 60.65 75.50 49.37
N ALA A 653 60.74 74.50 50.23
CA ALA A 653 61.47 74.60 51.50
C ALA A 653 62.98 74.87 51.27
N VAL A 654 63.59 74.20 50.28
CA VAL A 654 64.99 74.45 49.91
C VAL A 654 65.17 75.89 49.39
N CYS A 655 64.34 76.33 48.43
CA CYS A 655 64.41 77.70 47.92
C CYS A 655 64.16 78.77 49.01
N GLU A 656 63.30 78.52 49.99
CA GLU A 656 63.08 79.44 51.11
C GLU A 656 64.32 79.58 52.00
N VAL A 657 65.04 78.47 52.25
CA VAL A 657 66.31 78.49 53.00
C VAL A 657 67.40 79.21 52.20
N GLU A 658 67.58 78.88 50.92
CA GLU A 658 68.56 79.53 50.03
C GLU A 658 68.30 81.04 49.91
N LEU A 659 67.04 81.45 49.79
CA LEU A 659 66.66 82.86 49.74
C LEU A 659 66.91 83.57 51.08
N ALA A 660 66.67 82.90 52.21
CA ALA A 660 67.00 83.44 53.53
C ALA A 660 68.52 83.64 53.68
N GLU A 661 69.34 82.67 53.27
CA GLU A 661 70.80 82.78 53.28
C GLU A 661 71.31 83.91 52.37
N LEU A 662 70.76 84.02 51.15
CA LEU A 662 71.11 85.09 50.21
C LEU A 662 70.71 86.46 50.77
N SER A 663 69.53 86.59 51.38
CA SER A 663 69.09 87.85 51.99
C SER A 663 69.96 88.26 53.18
N GLN A 664 70.39 87.29 54.01
CA GLN A 664 71.29 87.53 55.14
C GLN A 664 72.69 87.92 54.64
N ARG A 665 73.18 87.28 53.57
CA ARG A 665 74.45 87.63 52.93
C ARG A 665 74.41 89.01 52.28
N ALA A 666 73.29 89.38 51.65
CA ALA A 666 73.10 90.74 51.13
C ALA A 666 73.08 91.78 52.26
N ALA A 667 72.43 91.47 53.40
CA ALA A 667 72.41 92.35 54.58
C ALA A 667 73.80 92.56 55.18
N THR A 668 74.59 91.50 55.36
CA THR A 668 75.96 91.61 55.89
C THR A 668 76.88 92.38 54.93
N LEU A 669 76.77 92.15 53.62
CA LEU A 669 77.52 92.92 52.62
C LEU A 669 77.12 94.40 52.61
N ARG A 670 75.83 94.73 52.79
CA ARG A 670 75.36 96.13 52.95
C ARG A 670 75.92 96.78 54.21
N GLU A 671 75.93 96.08 55.34
CA GLU A 671 76.51 96.58 56.60
C GLU A 671 78.02 96.81 56.47
N GLN A 672 78.75 95.89 55.84
CA GLN A 672 80.18 96.04 55.57
C GLN A 672 80.46 97.25 54.66
N LEU A 673 79.62 97.46 53.65
CA LEU A 673 79.72 98.60 52.73
C LEU A 673 79.46 99.93 53.46
N VAL A 674 78.44 99.99 54.32
CA VAL A 674 78.14 101.18 55.16
C VAL A 674 79.25 101.44 56.17
N TRP A 675 79.77 100.40 56.83
CA TRP A 675 80.87 100.53 57.79
C TRP A 675 82.15 101.05 57.10
N ARG A 676 82.49 100.53 55.91
CA ARG A 676 83.62 101.02 55.11
C ARG A 676 83.42 102.45 54.61
N GLN A 677 82.22 102.81 54.15
CA GLN A 677 81.90 104.19 53.77
C GLN A 677 81.98 105.15 54.97
N ALA A 678 81.63 104.69 56.18
CA ALA A 678 81.78 105.47 57.41
C ALA A 678 83.24 105.61 57.86
N GLU A 679 84.10 104.59 57.65
CA GLU A 679 85.55 104.71 57.85
C GLU A 679 86.18 105.71 56.88
N GLU A 680 85.82 105.63 55.59
CA GLU A 680 86.26 106.60 54.58
C GLU A 680 85.80 108.03 54.94
N ALA A 681 84.56 108.20 55.42
CA ALA A 681 84.03 109.49 55.87
C ALA A 681 84.72 110.02 57.14
N LYS A 682 85.05 109.16 58.13
CA LYS A 682 85.81 109.55 59.34
C LYS A 682 87.26 109.94 59.03
N ALA A 683 87.87 109.31 58.02
CA ALA A 683 89.20 109.69 57.51
C ALA A 683 89.18 111.03 56.76
N GLU A 684 88.04 111.46 56.23
CA GLU A 684 87.87 112.79 55.64
C GLU A 684 87.56 113.88 56.68
N GLU A 685 86.77 113.60 57.72
CA GLU A 685 86.41 114.59 58.75
C GLU A 685 87.56 114.98 59.69
N THR A 686 88.56 114.11 59.86
CA THR A 686 89.78 114.42 60.63
C THR A 686 90.77 115.32 59.87
N ARG A 687 90.52 115.65 58.59
CA ARG A 687 91.39 116.46 57.72
C ARG A 687 90.88 117.89 57.47
N LYS A 688 90.39 118.60 58.50
CA LYS A 688 90.16 120.07 58.45
C LYS A 688 91.10 120.91 59.33
N ARG A 689 92.07 120.31 60.03
CA ARG A 689 93.13 121.03 60.78
C ARG A 689 94.48 120.30 60.75
N SER A 690 95.17 120.34 59.61
CA SER A 690 96.64 120.40 59.52
C SER A 690 97.07 120.52 58.06
N PHE A 691 97.42 121.75 57.69
CA PHE A 691 98.18 122.09 56.50
C PHE A 691 99.55 121.41 56.67
N TRP A 692 99.99 120.64 55.67
CA TRP A 692 101.24 119.88 55.57
C TRP A 692 101.21 118.41 56.03
N SER A 693 100.61 117.54 55.22
CA SER A 693 101.19 116.22 54.92
C SER A 693 100.59 115.63 53.61
N ARG A 694 101.42 115.63 52.57
CA ARG A 694 101.30 114.81 51.34
C ARG A 694 102.52 113.88 51.40
N SER A 695 102.37 112.57 51.62
CA SER A 695 102.01 111.61 50.57
C SER A 695 101.66 110.23 51.17
N GLY A 696 100.79 109.48 50.51
CA GLY A 696 100.52 108.06 50.81
C GLY A 696 99.03 107.68 50.90
N ARG A 697 98.28 107.82 49.79
CA ARG A 697 96.86 107.44 49.62
C ARG A 697 96.77 106.51 48.41
N ALA A 698 96.56 105.20 48.58
CA ALA A 698 96.30 104.30 47.43
C ALA A 698 95.63 102.95 47.75
N ALA A 699 95.76 102.40 48.97
CA ALA A 699 95.36 101.00 49.21
C ALA A 699 93.91 100.79 49.69
N GLU A 700 93.21 101.81 50.18
CA GLU A 700 91.92 101.60 50.88
C GLU A 700 90.70 101.54 49.93
N GLY A 701 90.72 102.23 48.78
CA GLY A 701 89.56 102.36 47.89
C GLY A 701 89.26 101.17 46.95
N GLN A 702 90.11 100.13 46.91
CA GLN A 702 89.84 98.92 46.12
C GLN A 702 88.85 97.97 46.80
N SER A 703 88.81 97.94 48.13
CA SER A 703 87.98 97.01 48.89
C SER A 703 86.47 97.28 48.79
N ALA A 704 86.05 98.55 48.70
CA ALA A 704 84.62 98.90 48.66
C ALA A 704 83.94 98.52 47.34
N ARG A 705 84.66 98.58 46.21
CA ARG A 705 84.11 98.25 44.88
C ARG A 705 83.91 96.75 44.66
N GLU A 706 84.72 95.92 45.31
CA GLU A 706 84.55 94.46 45.28
C GLU A 706 83.31 94.05 46.07
N ILE A 707 83.10 94.62 47.27
CA ILE A 707 81.90 94.41 48.08
C ILE A 707 80.63 94.83 47.31
N GLU A 708 80.66 95.94 46.57
CA GLU A 708 79.51 96.39 45.76
C GLU A 708 79.17 95.43 44.60
N ARG A 709 80.19 94.83 43.96
CA ARG A 709 79.98 93.84 42.87
C ARG A 709 79.42 92.54 43.41
N GLU A 710 79.95 92.06 44.53
CA GLU A 710 79.43 90.88 45.22
C GLU A 710 78.00 91.11 45.68
N LEU A 711 77.69 92.28 46.23
CA LEU A 711 76.33 92.64 46.63
C LEU A 711 75.36 92.59 45.44
N LYS A 712 75.72 93.18 44.29
CA LYS A 712 74.87 93.13 43.08
C LYS A 712 74.71 91.70 42.52
N ALA A 713 75.74 90.86 42.63
CA ALA A 713 75.65 89.45 42.25
C ALA A 713 74.69 88.68 43.16
N VAL A 714 74.78 88.89 44.48
CA VAL A 714 73.88 88.29 45.49
C VAL A 714 72.44 88.77 45.32
N GLU A 715 72.22 90.08 45.08
CA GLU A 715 70.88 90.62 44.83
C GLU A 715 70.26 90.06 43.54
N LYS A 716 71.08 89.79 42.51
CA LYS A 716 70.61 89.14 41.28
C LYS A 716 70.22 87.67 41.54
N SER A 717 71.02 86.93 42.30
CA SER A 717 70.67 85.55 42.69
C SER A 717 69.44 85.51 43.60
N GLU A 718 69.28 86.48 44.49
CA GLU A 718 68.10 86.59 45.37
C GLU A 718 66.82 86.76 44.56
N ARG A 719 66.84 87.64 43.53
CA ARG A 719 65.70 87.81 42.62
C ARG A 719 65.39 86.55 41.81
N ALA A 720 66.41 85.85 41.32
CA ALA A 720 66.22 84.61 40.56
C ALA A 720 65.60 83.50 41.43
N GLU A 721 66.05 83.34 42.67
CA GLU A 721 65.45 82.39 43.62
C GLU A 721 64.06 82.83 44.08
N ALA A 722 63.79 84.13 44.21
CA ALA A 722 62.44 84.64 44.49
C ALA A 722 61.45 84.30 43.37
N GLU A 723 61.85 84.47 42.10
CA GLU A 723 61.03 84.08 40.94
C GLU A 723 60.81 82.57 40.89
N ARG A 724 61.85 81.78 41.19
CA ARG A 724 61.76 80.31 41.25
C ARG A 724 60.80 79.86 42.35
N LEU A 725 60.85 80.50 43.52
CA LEU A 725 59.94 80.24 44.63
C LEU A 725 58.48 80.54 44.26
N VAL A 726 58.22 81.64 43.54
CA VAL A 726 56.87 81.96 43.05
C VAL A 726 56.38 80.89 42.07
N ARG A 727 57.21 80.46 41.11
CA ARG A 727 56.85 79.39 40.17
C ARG A 727 56.51 78.08 40.88
N LEU A 728 57.34 77.66 41.84
CA LEU A 728 57.08 76.44 42.62
C LEU A 728 55.80 76.55 43.46
N LYS A 729 55.50 77.74 44.02
CA LYS A 729 54.23 77.98 44.75
C LYS A 729 53.01 77.90 43.83
N ASP A 730 53.11 78.38 42.60
CA ASP A 730 52.03 78.27 41.60
C ASP A 730 51.86 76.84 41.09
N GLU A 731 52.95 76.11 40.84
CA GLU A 731 52.93 74.68 40.51
C GLU A 731 52.28 73.86 41.63
N ARG A 732 52.61 74.15 42.91
CA ARG A 732 51.97 73.51 44.06
C ARG A 732 50.46 73.72 44.06
N ARG A 733 49.98 74.95 43.81
CA ARG A 733 48.55 75.26 43.74
C ARG A 733 47.85 74.53 42.59
N LEU A 734 48.52 74.40 41.44
CA LEU A 734 47.99 73.65 40.30
C LEU A 734 47.86 72.15 40.65
N LEU A 735 48.88 71.57 41.27
CA LEU A 735 48.88 70.18 41.72
C LEU A 735 47.82 69.92 42.80
N GLU A 736 47.66 70.82 43.76
CA GLU A 736 46.60 70.76 44.79
C GLU A 736 45.20 70.70 44.14
N ARG A 737 44.92 71.55 43.14
CA ARG A 737 43.64 71.52 42.40
C ARG A 737 43.44 70.22 41.61
N ARG A 738 44.50 69.70 40.99
CA ARG A 738 44.44 68.42 40.25
C ARG A 738 44.17 67.24 41.19
N LEU A 739 44.78 67.26 42.38
CA LEU A 739 44.56 66.26 43.41
C LEU A 739 43.09 66.25 43.88
N GLU A 740 42.52 67.44 44.15
CA GLU A 740 41.12 67.59 44.54
C GLU A 740 40.15 67.09 43.45
N ALA A 741 40.40 67.45 42.19
CA ALA A 741 39.62 66.96 41.05
C ALA A 741 39.70 65.43 40.92
N GLY A 742 40.89 64.85 40.99
CA GLY A 742 41.10 63.40 40.93
C GLY A 742 40.46 62.65 42.12
N ALA A 743 40.42 63.27 43.30
CA ALA A 743 39.69 62.72 44.46
C ALA A 743 38.18 62.68 44.24
N GLY A 744 37.61 63.66 43.52
CA GLY A 744 36.22 63.68 43.09
C GLY A 744 35.89 62.53 42.14
N GLU A 745 36.66 62.40 41.05
CA GLU A 745 36.51 61.31 40.07
C GLU A 745 36.61 59.93 40.71
N ARG A 746 37.52 59.76 41.67
CA ARG A 746 37.67 58.52 42.43
C ARG A 746 36.41 58.18 43.24
N ARG A 747 35.78 59.16 43.90
CA ARG A 747 34.53 58.93 44.65
C ARG A 747 33.40 58.51 43.73
N GLU A 748 33.29 59.14 42.56
CA GLU A 748 32.29 58.76 41.56
C GLU A 748 32.50 57.35 41.01
N ALA A 749 33.76 56.97 40.73
CA ALA A 749 34.11 55.61 40.34
C ALA A 749 33.78 54.59 41.43
N GLU A 750 34.01 54.93 42.71
CA GLU A 750 33.67 54.07 43.85
C GLU A 750 32.15 53.89 44.01
N MET A 751 31.35 54.94 43.81
CA MET A 751 29.89 54.85 43.82
C MET A 751 29.34 54.00 42.66
N ARG A 752 29.91 54.18 41.44
CA ARG A 752 29.54 53.36 40.27
C ARG A 752 29.83 51.88 40.53
N LEU A 753 31.01 51.56 41.07
CA LEU A 753 31.39 50.20 41.42
C LEU A 753 30.43 49.59 42.45
N ALA A 754 30.14 50.29 43.54
CA ALA A 754 29.21 49.82 44.57
C ALA A 754 27.79 49.56 44.01
N ALA A 755 27.30 50.41 43.10
CA ALA A 755 26.02 50.21 42.45
C ALA A 755 26.00 48.96 41.53
N THR A 756 27.11 48.67 40.84
CA THR A 756 27.22 47.44 40.03
C THR A 756 27.31 46.18 40.89
N GLU A 757 28.05 46.22 42.01
CA GLU A 757 28.17 45.11 42.95
C GLU A 757 26.80 44.76 43.58
N ALA A 758 26.00 45.76 43.95
CA ALA A 758 24.63 45.54 44.46
C ALA A 758 23.71 44.89 43.41
N ARG A 759 23.83 45.25 42.13
CA ARG A 759 23.05 44.63 41.03
C ARG A 759 23.47 43.19 40.77
N ILE A 760 24.77 42.89 40.86
CA ILE A 760 25.29 41.53 40.77
C ILE A 760 24.65 40.66 41.86
N GLN A 761 24.66 41.15 43.11
CA GLN A 761 24.09 40.42 44.24
C GLN A 761 22.59 40.13 44.05
N PHE A 762 21.82 41.10 43.55
CA PHE A 762 20.39 40.90 43.22
C PHE A 762 20.16 39.76 42.21
N HIS A 763 20.98 39.69 41.15
CA HIS A 763 20.84 38.62 40.15
C HIS A 763 21.37 37.27 40.64
N GLU A 764 22.35 37.25 41.54
CA GLU A 764 22.80 36.03 42.23
C GLU A 764 21.69 35.47 43.13
N ASP A 765 21.01 36.31 43.89
CA ASP A 765 19.85 35.93 44.72
C ASP A 765 18.64 35.47 43.87
N SER A 766 18.45 36.09 42.71
CA SER A 766 17.44 35.65 41.73
C SER A 766 17.78 34.27 41.15
N LEU A 767 19.05 33.98 40.88
CA LEU A 767 19.47 32.65 40.43
C LEU A 767 19.34 31.59 41.52
N THR A 768 19.67 31.90 42.77
CA THR A 768 19.55 30.93 43.87
C THR A 768 18.08 30.57 44.12
N THR A 769 17.17 31.53 44.09
CA THR A 769 15.72 31.28 44.17
C THR A 769 15.20 30.48 42.97
N LEU A 770 15.68 30.76 41.75
CA LEU A 770 15.34 29.99 40.55
C LEU A 770 15.97 28.59 40.52
N LEU A 771 17.01 28.32 41.29
CA LEU A 771 17.67 27.00 41.43
C LEU A 771 17.09 26.15 42.57
N ALA A 772 16.44 26.77 43.55
CA ALA A 772 15.85 26.07 44.67
C ALA A 772 14.82 25.01 44.21
N PRO A 773 14.91 23.74 44.68
CA PRO A 773 13.88 22.76 44.43
C PRO A 773 12.59 23.23 45.13
N LYS A 774 11.46 23.17 44.40
CA LYS A 774 10.16 23.53 44.98
C LYS A 774 9.85 22.49 46.07
N PRO A 775 9.46 22.88 47.30
CA PRO A 775 9.09 21.91 48.31
C PRO A 775 7.90 21.10 47.79
N VAL A 776 8.04 19.78 47.83
CA VAL A 776 6.97 18.84 47.53
C VAL A 776 5.92 19.01 48.61
N THR A 777 4.88 19.79 48.34
CA THR A 777 3.65 19.73 49.12
C THR A 777 3.02 18.38 48.81
N GLU A 778 3.17 17.43 49.74
CA GLU A 778 2.39 16.21 49.77
C GLU A 778 0.90 16.59 49.87
N THR A 779 0.15 16.30 48.82
CA THR A 779 -1.31 16.20 48.83
C THR A 779 -1.69 14.96 48.05
#